data_AF-A0A6J5UNU1-F1
#
_entry.id   AF-A0A6J5UNU1-F1
#
_cell.length_a   1.000
_cell.length_b   1.000
_cell.length_c   1.000
_cell.angle_alpha   90.00
_cell.angle_beta   90.00
_cell.angle_gamma   90.00
#
_symmetry.space_group_name_H-M   'P 1'
#
loop_
_entity.id
_entity.type
_entity.pdbx_description
1 polymer ?
#
loop_
_entity_poly.entity_id
_entity_poly.type
_entity_poly.pdbx_seq_one_letter_code
_entity_poly.pdbx_strand_id
1 'polypeptide(L)'
;MGNFNPAYHLNVTLHYLLFFFLASSFLQTCVKSCVEEERRALLTFKQDLTDPSGRLSSWVGQNCCWWRGILCENHTGHVAKMDLQNPYVPSYDNQVWDEVTYQWSFLGGKINPSLLSLKHLQYLDLSNNNFHEIHIPKFFGQLKSLQYLNLSASSFGGEIPPFLGNLSNLNYLDLSWNNMFSPVSSKNLSWLPHLSFLKYLNLGGHDLGSQGVGWLNVVNKLPSLVELHLRSGPFPHELASFKSLEHLDLSYNILHDQIPKFVGNLCNLKILSLAGNKFDGGIRDLLTGFTNCTNNTLESLDLSSNRLEGELPATLGMLHNLEYLGLHHNYMNGSIPESLGHLSKLAHLDLSWNSWQGILTESHFINLTRLVYLIVIMGNLCPSVLMWLMIGFLLSTLDRISIENCQVENHLNGTIPPSICNIEGLSILSLRSNQLHGEFPQAWSLWSRMYVVDVANNGLSGNIPSSMGIPSSLLILKMNDNNFRGEIPSSLKNSSFVMGIDLGGNQLTGNVPSWTDSNMPQLSMLRLRSNSLSGHIPRQLCYLPSLHILDLGRNNFSGTIPDCLNNMTCLLYDDLTNNENMSEIYEAHTTMTSKGQDLDYYKTLDLVYSIDLSSNNLEGQIPQSISSLTFLSHLNLSFNNLSGRIPSGSQLQVLENNSSIYKGNPSLCGVPPSTKCPGDDSITPNKDPEDKNEDDEDDKGVVWFYVSLGLGFIVGFWGVCGTLVLKTSWRYAYFRFFDGVKDKVALAIALKVARLQRKS
;
A
#
# COMPACT_ATOMS: atom_id res chain seq x y z
N MET A 1 18.12 65.80 -26.67
CA MET A 1 16.64 65.80 -26.54
C MET A 1 16.09 64.65 -27.36
N GLY A 2 15.87 63.49 -26.74
CA GLY A 2 15.16 62.36 -27.35
C GLY A 2 13.87 62.15 -26.57
N ASN A 3 12.74 62.34 -27.24
CA ASN A 3 11.40 62.26 -26.65
C ASN A 3 11.13 60.86 -26.08
N PHE A 4 11.04 60.77 -24.76
CA PHE A 4 10.46 59.62 -24.05
C PHE A 4 8.94 59.65 -24.27
N ASN A 5 8.40 58.68 -25.00
CA ASN A 5 6.96 58.58 -25.24
C ASN A 5 6.34 57.53 -24.29
N PRO A 6 5.65 57.94 -23.20
CA PRO A 6 5.10 57.05 -22.19
C PRO A 6 3.99 56.12 -22.72
N ALA A 7 3.42 56.41 -23.89
CA ALA A 7 2.43 55.57 -24.55
C ALA A 7 3.00 54.20 -25.00
N TYR A 8 4.31 54.10 -25.25
CA TYR A 8 4.94 52.86 -25.72
C TYR A 8 5.09 51.83 -24.59
N HIS A 9 5.42 52.26 -23.37
CA HIS A 9 5.56 51.36 -22.22
C HIS A 9 4.21 50.85 -21.71
N LEU A 10 3.16 51.69 -21.73
CA LEU A 10 1.81 51.28 -21.36
C LEU A 10 1.26 50.21 -22.32
N ASN A 11 1.53 50.34 -23.61
CA ASN A 11 1.13 49.35 -24.61
C ASN A 11 1.86 48.01 -24.44
N VAL A 12 3.14 48.03 -24.07
CA VAL A 12 3.91 46.80 -23.83
C VAL A 12 3.43 46.08 -22.57
N THR A 13 3.15 46.80 -21.47
CA THR A 13 2.59 46.18 -20.25
C THR A 13 1.19 45.63 -20.49
N LEU A 14 0.34 46.34 -21.25
CA LEU A 14 -0.97 45.83 -21.63
C LEU A 14 -0.86 44.57 -22.49
N HIS A 15 0.09 44.52 -23.44
CA HIS A 15 0.33 43.33 -24.26
C HIS A 15 0.87 42.14 -23.45
N TYR A 16 1.73 42.37 -22.47
CA TYR A 16 2.20 41.30 -21.57
C TYR A 16 1.08 40.77 -20.67
N LEU A 17 0.23 41.66 -20.14
CA LEU A 17 -0.95 41.25 -19.36
C LEU A 17 -1.94 40.48 -20.23
N LEU A 18 -2.20 40.93 -21.47
CA LEU A 18 -3.11 40.24 -22.38
C LEU A 18 -2.54 38.91 -22.87
N PHE A 19 -1.22 38.81 -23.05
CA PHE A 19 -0.52 37.55 -23.33
C PHE A 19 -0.52 36.62 -22.12
N PHE A 20 -0.44 37.14 -20.88
CA PHE A 20 -0.60 36.34 -19.66
C PHE A 20 -2.04 35.83 -19.49
N PHE A 21 -3.05 36.66 -19.78
CA PHE A 21 -4.47 36.27 -19.75
C PHE A 21 -4.82 35.28 -20.86
N LEU A 22 -4.27 35.47 -22.06
CA LEU A 22 -4.43 34.52 -23.17
C LEU A 22 -3.66 33.23 -22.89
N ALA A 23 -2.41 33.31 -22.41
CA ALA A 23 -1.63 32.13 -22.02
C ALA A 23 -2.28 31.37 -20.85
N SER A 24 -2.92 32.04 -19.88
CA SER A 24 -3.72 31.37 -18.85
C SER A 24 -4.98 30.72 -19.41
N SER A 25 -5.59 31.31 -20.44
CA SER A 25 -6.74 30.69 -21.14
C SER A 25 -6.35 29.54 -22.08
N PHE A 26 -5.09 29.46 -22.52
CA PHE A 26 -4.55 28.40 -23.39
C PHE A 26 -3.79 27.30 -22.61
N LEU A 27 -3.29 27.60 -21.41
CA LEU A 27 -2.69 26.61 -20.47
C LEU A 27 -3.75 25.87 -19.65
N GLN A 28 -5.02 26.23 -19.78
CA GLN A 28 -6.14 25.36 -19.45
C GLN A 28 -6.37 24.38 -20.60
N THR A 29 -5.43 23.47 -20.83
CA THR A 29 -5.82 22.13 -21.26
C THR A 29 -6.68 21.59 -20.13
N CYS A 30 -8.00 21.68 -20.30
CA CYS A 30 -8.99 21.31 -19.32
C CYS A 30 -8.79 19.84 -18.94
N VAL A 31 -8.08 19.56 -17.84
CA VAL A 31 -8.37 18.36 -17.06
C VAL A 31 -9.81 18.57 -16.61
N LYS A 32 -10.75 17.90 -17.29
CA LYS A 32 -12.15 18.03 -16.94
C LYS A 32 -12.30 17.54 -15.51
N SER A 33 -12.79 18.43 -14.66
CA SER A 33 -13.18 18.11 -13.30
C SER A 33 -14.25 17.01 -13.33
N CYS A 34 -14.24 16.17 -12.30
CA CYS A 34 -15.27 15.17 -12.05
C CYS A 34 -16.68 15.72 -12.29
N VAL A 35 -17.54 14.91 -12.91
CA VAL A 35 -18.94 15.24 -13.12
C VAL A 35 -19.64 15.42 -11.78
N GLU A 36 -20.28 16.56 -11.57
CA GLU A 36 -20.86 16.94 -10.27
C GLU A 36 -21.92 15.94 -9.77
N GLU A 37 -22.70 15.34 -10.67
CA GLU A 37 -23.67 14.29 -10.31
C GLU A 37 -22.97 13.02 -9.78
N GLU A 38 -21.87 12.61 -10.40
CA GLU A 38 -21.05 11.47 -9.98
C GLU A 38 -20.33 11.77 -8.66
N ARG A 39 -19.79 12.98 -8.49
CA ARG A 39 -19.19 13.45 -7.24
C ARG A 39 -20.18 13.35 -6.08
N ARG A 40 -21.42 13.82 -6.27
CA ARG A 40 -22.47 13.74 -5.24
C ARG A 40 -22.85 12.29 -4.96
N ALA A 41 -22.99 11.46 -5.99
CA ALA A 41 -23.26 10.05 -5.82
C ALA A 41 -22.19 9.35 -4.97
N LEU A 42 -20.91 9.63 -5.23
CA LEU A 42 -19.80 9.10 -4.45
C LEU A 42 -19.81 9.59 -2.99
N LEU A 43 -20.14 10.86 -2.72
CA LEU A 43 -20.26 11.35 -1.33
C LEU A 43 -21.45 10.72 -0.60
N THR A 44 -22.58 10.55 -1.27
CA THR A 44 -23.73 9.83 -0.72
C THR A 44 -23.38 8.36 -0.46
N PHE A 45 -22.60 7.73 -1.33
CA PHE A 45 -22.07 6.39 -1.11
C PHE A 45 -21.16 6.35 0.13
N LYS A 46 -20.20 7.28 0.28
CA LYS A 46 -19.30 7.38 1.44
C LYS A 46 -20.05 7.55 2.76
N GLN A 47 -21.14 8.31 2.79
CA GLN A 47 -21.93 8.55 4.01
C GLN A 47 -22.56 7.28 4.59
N ASP A 48 -22.87 6.29 3.75
CA ASP A 48 -23.49 5.03 4.17
C ASP A 48 -22.44 3.95 4.52
N LEU A 49 -21.15 4.24 4.34
CA LEU A 49 -20.05 3.30 4.64
C LEU A 49 -19.49 3.48 6.06
N THR A 50 -19.04 2.38 6.64
CA THR A 50 -18.19 2.36 7.84
C THR A 50 -16.72 2.31 7.40
N ASP A 51 -15.89 3.23 7.89
CA ASP A 51 -14.46 3.36 7.52
C ASP A 51 -13.57 3.60 8.76
N PRO A 52 -13.21 2.54 9.52
CA PRO A 52 -12.51 2.66 10.80
C PRO A 52 -11.07 3.17 10.69
N SER A 53 -10.41 2.97 9.55
CA SER A 53 -9.03 3.42 9.27
C SER A 53 -8.95 4.72 8.49
N GLY A 54 -10.08 5.31 8.10
CA GLY A 54 -10.11 6.55 7.33
C GLY A 54 -9.55 6.40 5.90
N ARG A 55 -9.73 5.25 5.26
CA ARG A 55 -9.30 4.97 3.88
C ARG A 55 -9.92 5.93 2.86
N LEU A 56 -11.11 6.44 3.15
CA LEU A 56 -11.84 7.41 2.33
C LEU A 56 -11.60 8.86 2.80
N SER A 57 -10.61 9.13 3.64
CA SER A 57 -10.25 10.47 4.12
C SER A 57 -10.00 11.47 2.98
N SER A 58 -9.42 11.00 1.86
CA SER A 58 -9.16 11.80 0.65
C SER A 58 -10.43 12.26 -0.09
N TRP A 59 -11.60 11.67 0.19
CA TRP A 59 -12.87 12.00 -0.47
C TRP A 59 -13.46 13.29 0.09
N VAL A 60 -12.78 14.40 -0.19
CA VAL A 60 -13.12 15.78 0.18
C VAL A 60 -12.78 16.72 -0.99
N GLY A 61 -13.42 17.90 -1.04
CA GLY A 61 -13.20 18.88 -2.11
C GLY A 61 -14.06 18.69 -3.37
N GLN A 62 -13.67 19.38 -4.45
CA GLN A 62 -14.50 19.59 -5.65
C GLN A 62 -14.21 18.62 -6.81
N ASN A 63 -13.02 18.02 -6.88
CA ASN A 63 -12.65 17.15 -7.99
C ASN A 63 -12.50 15.69 -7.53
N CYS A 64 -13.52 14.86 -7.76
CA CYS A 64 -13.48 13.45 -7.34
C CYS A 64 -12.45 12.60 -8.09
N CYS A 65 -11.93 13.06 -9.22
CA CYS A 65 -10.90 12.32 -9.97
C CYS A 65 -9.53 12.35 -9.26
N TRP A 66 -9.40 13.08 -8.14
CA TRP A 66 -8.24 13.04 -7.25
C TRP A 66 -8.49 12.22 -5.98
N TRP A 67 -9.67 11.63 -5.83
CA TRP A 67 -9.98 10.81 -4.67
C TRP A 67 -9.34 9.43 -4.81
N ARG A 68 -8.81 8.92 -3.71
CA ARG A 68 -8.22 7.58 -3.67
C ARG A 68 -9.24 6.54 -4.11
N GLY A 69 -8.82 5.68 -5.05
CA GLY A 69 -9.67 4.64 -5.62
C GLY A 69 -10.58 5.08 -6.77
N ILE A 70 -10.58 6.36 -7.18
CA ILE A 70 -11.40 6.85 -8.29
C ILE A 70 -10.52 7.21 -9.49
N LEU A 71 -10.83 6.64 -10.65
CA LEU A 71 -10.20 6.99 -11.92
C LEU A 71 -11.26 7.38 -12.96
N CYS A 72 -11.05 8.57 -13.54
CA CYS A 72 -11.94 9.17 -14.52
C CYS A 72 -11.39 9.03 -15.95
N GLU A 73 -12.26 9.02 -16.95
CA GLU A 73 -11.85 9.09 -18.34
C GLU A 73 -11.28 10.48 -18.68
N ASN A 74 -10.06 10.51 -19.23
CA ASN A 74 -9.31 11.75 -19.52
C ASN A 74 -10.06 12.77 -20.42
N HIS A 75 -11.00 12.32 -21.26
CA HIS A 75 -11.68 13.18 -22.25
C HIS A 75 -13.05 13.69 -21.79
N THR A 76 -13.71 12.93 -20.91
CA THR A 76 -15.11 13.16 -20.52
C THR A 76 -15.23 13.59 -19.07
N GLY A 77 -14.29 13.19 -18.20
CA GLY A 77 -14.34 13.42 -16.75
C GLY A 77 -15.28 12.46 -16.02
N HIS A 78 -15.86 11.47 -16.71
CA HIS A 78 -16.71 10.44 -16.11
C HIS A 78 -15.88 9.42 -15.34
N VAL A 79 -16.39 8.96 -14.20
CA VAL A 79 -15.78 7.88 -13.41
C VAL A 79 -15.86 6.56 -14.19
N ALA A 80 -14.71 6.00 -14.54
CA ALA A 80 -14.58 4.73 -15.26
C ALA A 80 -14.17 3.57 -14.34
N LYS A 81 -13.37 3.85 -13.30
CA LYS A 81 -12.89 2.86 -12.35
C LYS A 81 -13.12 3.35 -10.92
N MET A 82 -13.68 2.44 -10.11
CA MET A 82 -13.84 2.58 -8.68
C MET A 82 -13.22 1.35 -8.00
N ASP A 83 -12.16 1.60 -7.24
CA ASP A 83 -11.30 0.59 -6.65
C ASP A 83 -11.19 0.86 -5.14
N LEU A 84 -12.01 0.14 -4.40
CA LEU A 84 -12.07 0.20 -2.94
C LEU A 84 -11.67 -1.15 -2.34
N GLN A 85 -10.93 -1.97 -3.08
CA GLN A 85 -10.33 -3.18 -2.56
C GLN A 85 -9.60 -2.85 -1.24
N ASN A 86 -9.84 -3.65 -0.20
CA ASN A 86 -9.01 -3.55 0.99
C ASN A 86 -7.58 -3.96 0.62
N PRO A 87 -6.59 -3.07 0.79
CA PRO A 87 -5.19 -3.39 0.47
C PRO A 87 -4.67 -4.57 1.30
N TYR A 88 -5.33 -4.91 2.41
CA TYR A 88 -5.05 -6.13 3.18
C TYR A 88 -5.99 -7.24 2.75
N VAL A 89 -5.54 -7.97 1.74
CA VAL A 89 -6.11 -9.27 1.38
C VAL A 89 -5.81 -10.24 2.53
N PRO A 90 -6.77 -11.07 2.98
CA PRO A 90 -6.46 -12.25 3.76
C PRO A 90 -5.50 -13.12 2.94
N SER A 91 -4.20 -13.04 3.23
CA SER A 91 -3.26 -14.05 2.79
C SER A 91 -3.64 -15.31 3.55
N TYR A 92 -4.28 -16.24 2.87
CA TYR A 92 -4.49 -17.57 3.42
C TYR A 92 -3.20 -18.40 3.42
N ASP A 93 -2.13 -17.89 2.81
CA ASP A 93 -0.78 -18.32 3.10
C ASP A 93 -0.41 -17.79 4.48
N ASN A 94 -0.38 -18.73 5.41
CA ASN A 94 -0.22 -18.63 6.85
C ASN A 94 0.90 -17.71 7.34
N GLN A 95 0.69 -16.42 7.17
CA GLN A 95 0.99 -15.43 8.19
C GLN A 95 -0.12 -15.47 9.22
N VAL A 96 0.23 -15.19 10.47
CA VAL A 96 -0.73 -14.85 11.52
C VAL A 96 -1.77 -13.93 10.89
N TRP A 97 -3.02 -14.40 10.73
CA TRP A 97 -4.11 -13.52 10.34
C TRP A 97 -4.13 -12.45 11.41
N ASP A 98 -3.68 -11.25 11.07
CA ASP A 98 -3.83 -10.09 11.92
C ASP A 98 -5.30 -9.65 11.86
N GLU A 99 -6.12 -10.40 12.61
CA GLU A 99 -7.56 -10.21 12.67
C GLU A 99 -7.89 -8.78 13.09
N VAL A 100 -7.02 -8.18 13.91
CA VAL A 100 -7.12 -6.80 14.37
C VAL A 100 -6.89 -5.83 13.21
N THR A 101 -5.84 -6.01 12.41
CA THR A 101 -5.57 -5.19 11.21
C THR A 101 -6.65 -5.33 10.15
N TYR A 102 -7.14 -6.54 9.88
CA TYR A 102 -8.27 -6.75 8.98
C TYR A 102 -9.52 -6.03 9.50
N GLN A 103 -9.84 -6.20 10.80
CA GLN A 103 -10.98 -5.56 11.44
C GLN A 103 -10.93 -4.02 11.42
N TRP A 104 -9.73 -3.43 11.39
CA TRP A 104 -9.56 -1.97 11.37
C TRP A 104 -9.39 -1.39 9.96
N SER A 105 -9.17 -2.22 8.94
CA SER A 105 -8.92 -1.76 7.56
C SER A 105 -10.10 -1.95 6.60
N PHE A 106 -11.09 -2.78 6.96
CA PHE A 106 -12.22 -3.02 6.06
C PHE A 106 -13.11 -1.80 5.89
N LEU A 107 -13.70 -1.64 4.71
CA LEU A 107 -14.91 -0.84 4.53
C LEU A 107 -16.14 -1.71 4.85
N GLY A 108 -17.12 -1.15 5.52
CA GLY A 108 -18.37 -1.82 5.86
C GLY A 108 -19.58 -0.93 5.67
N GLY A 109 -20.69 -1.25 6.34
CA GLY A 109 -21.92 -0.46 6.24
C GLY A 109 -22.78 -0.83 5.02
N LYS A 110 -23.49 0.14 4.46
CA LYS A 110 -24.50 -0.09 3.42
C LYS A 110 -24.01 0.35 2.04
N ILE A 111 -24.23 -0.51 1.04
CA ILE A 111 -23.97 -0.15 -0.36
C ILE A 111 -25.15 0.67 -0.92
N ASN A 112 -24.90 1.95 -1.13
CA ASN A 112 -25.92 2.91 -1.55
C ASN A 112 -26.20 2.83 -3.08
N PRO A 113 -27.48 2.83 -3.52
CA PRO A 113 -27.85 2.81 -4.95
C PRO A 113 -27.43 4.05 -5.77
N SER A 114 -26.94 5.10 -5.14
CA SER A 114 -26.39 6.29 -5.80
C SER A 114 -25.34 5.96 -6.86
N LEU A 115 -24.63 4.83 -6.73
CA LEU A 115 -23.70 4.30 -7.74
C LEU A 115 -24.33 4.09 -9.12
N LEU A 116 -25.66 3.96 -9.24
CA LEU A 116 -26.36 3.94 -10.54
C LEU A 116 -26.15 5.20 -11.38
N SER A 117 -25.73 6.31 -10.75
CA SER A 117 -25.39 7.55 -11.43
C SER A 117 -24.09 7.42 -12.25
N LEU A 118 -23.22 6.46 -11.90
CA LEU A 118 -21.95 6.18 -12.58
C LEU A 118 -22.17 5.31 -13.83
N LYS A 119 -22.82 5.86 -14.85
CA LYS A 119 -23.24 5.12 -16.06
C LYS A 119 -22.08 4.59 -16.90
N HIS A 120 -20.91 5.20 -16.76
CA HIS A 120 -19.68 4.86 -17.49
C HIS A 120 -18.74 3.95 -16.70
N LEU A 121 -19.17 3.46 -15.52
CA LEU A 121 -18.34 2.61 -14.67
C LEU A 121 -18.07 1.27 -15.36
N GLN A 122 -16.81 0.99 -15.62
CA GLN A 122 -16.32 -0.23 -16.27
C GLN A 122 -15.68 -1.20 -15.26
N TYR A 123 -15.10 -0.65 -14.19
CA TYR A 123 -14.37 -1.40 -13.17
C TYR A 123 -14.93 -1.06 -11.79
N LEU A 124 -15.42 -2.08 -11.09
CA LEU A 124 -15.83 -1.97 -9.69
C LEU A 124 -15.16 -3.08 -8.88
N ASP A 125 -14.32 -2.67 -7.93
CA ASP A 125 -13.69 -3.56 -6.97
C ASP A 125 -14.04 -3.14 -5.54
N LEU A 126 -14.74 -4.03 -4.84
CA LEU A 126 -15.08 -3.89 -3.43
C LEU A 126 -14.49 -5.03 -2.61
N SER A 127 -13.50 -5.76 -3.12
CA SER A 127 -12.99 -6.99 -2.52
C SER A 127 -12.26 -6.77 -1.17
N ASN A 128 -12.15 -7.83 -0.36
CA ASN A 128 -11.43 -7.86 0.92
C ASN A 128 -11.99 -6.92 2.01
N ASN A 129 -13.25 -6.49 1.87
CA ASN A 129 -13.93 -5.60 2.82
C ASN A 129 -14.81 -6.40 3.80
N ASN A 130 -15.68 -5.73 4.58
CA ASN A 130 -16.60 -6.44 5.48
C ASN A 130 -17.95 -5.74 5.54
N PHE A 131 -18.85 -6.13 4.66
CA PHE A 131 -20.19 -5.58 4.61
C PHE A 131 -21.20 -6.32 5.51
N HIS A 132 -20.73 -7.08 6.51
CA HIS A 132 -21.56 -7.67 7.57
C HIS A 132 -22.80 -8.43 7.06
N GLU A 133 -22.62 -9.30 6.08
CA GLU A 133 -23.65 -10.20 5.53
C GLU A 133 -24.82 -9.52 4.80
N ILE A 134 -24.66 -8.26 4.37
CA ILE A 134 -25.66 -7.66 3.48
C ILE A 134 -25.75 -8.47 2.17
N HIS A 135 -26.94 -8.50 1.57
CA HIS A 135 -27.11 -9.16 0.29
C HIS A 135 -26.49 -8.34 -0.84
N ILE A 136 -25.93 -9.03 -1.85
CA ILE A 136 -25.43 -8.38 -3.07
C ILE A 136 -26.55 -7.51 -3.69
N PRO A 137 -26.38 -6.18 -3.80
CA PRO A 137 -27.45 -5.29 -4.20
C PRO A 137 -27.98 -5.54 -5.62
N LYS A 138 -29.31 -5.49 -5.76
CA LYS A 138 -29.98 -5.75 -7.05
C LYS A 138 -29.62 -4.83 -8.19
N PHE A 139 -29.18 -3.64 -7.84
CA PHE A 139 -28.88 -2.62 -8.82
C PHE A 139 -27.56 -2.86 -9.56
N PHE A 140 -26.65 -3.73 -9.07
CA PHE A 140 -25.41 -4.06 -9.79
C PHE A 140 -25.68 -4.60 -11.20
N GLY A 141 -26.74 -5.40 -11.39
CA GLY A 141 -27.15 -5.87 -12.72
C GLY A 141 -27.64 -4.79 -13.69
N GLN A 142 -27.77 -3.53 -13.22
CA GLN A 142 -28.15 -2.38 -14.04
C GLN A 142 -26.94 -1.57 -14.54
N LEU A 143 -25.73 -1.83 -14.01
CA LEU A 143 -24.48 -1.17 -14.42
C LEU A 143 -23.93 -1.78 -15.73
N LYS A 144 -24.60 -1.48 -16.86
CA LYS A 144 -24.37 -2.15 -18.16
C LYS A 144 -22.97 -2.00 -18.76
N SER A 145 -22.21 -1.01 -18.32
CA SER A 145 -20.87 -0.72 -18.79
C SER A 145 -19.79 -1.56 -18.10
N LEU A 146 -20.14 -2.29 -17.02
CA LEU A 146 -19.19 -3.10 -16.26
C LEU A 146 -18.55 -4.20 -17.12
N GLN A 147 -17.22 -4.25 -17.03
CA GLN A 147 -16.37 -5.28 -17.62
C GLN A 147 -15.64 -6.08 -16.54
N TYR A 148 -15.42 -5.46 -15.37
CA TYR A 148 -14.76 -6.06 -14.21
C TYR A 148 -15.64 -5.84 -12.97
N LEU A 149 -16.01 -6.93 -12.30
CA LEU A 149 -16.71 -6.91 -11.02
C LEU A 149 -16.02 -7.85 -10.04
N ASN A 150 -15.47 -7.27 -8.98
CA ASN A 150 -14.87 -8.03 -7.89
C ASN A 150 -15.56 -7.68 -6.57
N LEU A 151 -16.23 -8.66 -5.99
CA LEU A 151 -16.93 -8.57 -4.70
C LEU A 151 -16.37 -9.60 -3.71
N SER A 152 -15.19 -10.18 -3.98
CA SER A 152 -14.69 -11.30 -3.19
C SER A 152 -14.23 -10.92 -1.79
N ALA A 153 -14.28 -11.87 -0.86
CA ALA A 153 -13.81 -11.70 0.51
C ALA A 153 -14.39 -10.46 1.22
N SER A 154 -15.65 -10.13 0.95
CA SER A 154 -16.29 -8.89 1.42
C SER A 154 -17.46 -9.11 2.38
N SER A 155 -17.61 -10.33 2.89
CA SER A 155 -18.70 -10.76 3.78
C SER A 155 -20.10 -10.46 3.23
N PHE A 156 -20.34 -10.57 1.92
CA PHE A 156 -21.71 -10.53 1.39
C PHE A 156 -22.50 -11.79 1.80
N GLY A 157 -23.78 -11.64 2.15
CA GLY A 157 -24.68 -12.74 2.52
C GLY A 157 -25.77 -13.01 1.47
N GLY A 158 -26.60 -14.02 1.69
CA GLY A 158 -27.79 -14.30 0.87
C GLY A 158 -27.52 -15.04 -0.45
N GLU A 159 -28.47 -15.07 -1.39
CA GLU A 159 -28.29 -15.81 -2.65
C GLU A 159 -27.51 -15.01 -3.71
N ILE A 160 -26.62 -15.67 -4.47
CA ILE A 160 -25.99 -15.04 -5.64
C ILE A 160 -27.08 -14.67 -6.63
N PRO A 161 -27.25 -13.38 -6.93
CA PRO A 161 -28.44 -12.99 -7.64
C PRO A 161 -28.35 -13.19 -9.17
N PRO A 162 -29.39 -13.79 -9.79
CA PRO A 162 -29.40 -14.02 -11.24
C PRO A 162 -29.33 -12.76 -12.12
N PHE A 163 -29.66 -11.58 -11.58
CA PHE A 163 -29.60 -10.33 -12.32
C PHE A 163 -28.17 -9.89 -12.70
N LEU A 164 -27.13 -10.50 -12.12
CA LEU A 164 -25.75 -10.36 -12.60
C LEU A 164 -25.59 -10.88 -14.02
N GLY A 165 -26.40 -11.85 -14.46
CA GLY A 165 -26.46 -12.32 -15.84
C GLY A 165 -26.87 -11.25 -16.86
N ASN A 166 -27.34 -10.08 -16.41
CA ASN A 166 -27.66 -8.96 -17.30
C ASN A 166 -26.43 -8.09 -17.66
N LEU A 167 -25.23 -8.43 -17.17
CA LEU A 167 -23.96 -7.74 -17.43
C LEU A 167 -23.25 -8.35 -18.64
N SER A 168 -23.79 -8.13 -19.84
CA SER A 168 -23.32 -8.82 -21.05
C SER A 168 -21.87 -8.49 -21.47
N ASN A 169 -21.28 -7.41 -20.97
CA ASN A 169 -19.89 -7.00 -21.28
C ASN A 169 -18.86 -7.50 -20.26
N LEU A 170 -19.29 -8.31 -19.28
CA LEU A 170 -18.45 -8.74 -18.18
C LEU A 170 -17.41 -9.78 -18.65
N ASN A 171 -16.13 -9.45 -18.42
CA ASN A 171 -14.99 -10.30 -18.76
C ASN A 171 -14.44 -11.02 -17.52
N TYR A 172 -14.58 -10.38 -16.35
CA TYR A 172 -14.06 -10.82 -15.06
C TYR A 172 -15.17 -10.74 -14.00
N LEU A 173 -15.45 -11.88 -13.36
CA LEU A 173 -16.37 -11.97 -12.24
C LEU A 173 -15.74 -12.76 -11.10
N ASP A 174 -15.53 -12.07 -9.98
CA ASP A 174 -15.11 -12.68 -8.74
C ASP A 174 -16.13 -12.40 -7.63
N LEU A 175 -16.76 -13.46 -7.14
CA LEU A 175 -17.73 -13.42 -6.05
C LEU A 175 -17.22 -14.17 -4.82
N SER A 176 -15.95 -14.59 -4.83
CA SER A 176 -15.47 -15.61 -3.93
C SER A 176 -15.41 -15.21 -2.46
N TRP A 177 -15.23 -16.16 -1.55
CA TRP A 177 -14.80 -15.89 -0.17
C TRP A 177 -15.71 -14.99 0.69
N ASN A 178 -16.97 -14.83 0.33
CA ASN A 178 -17.91 -13.98 1.07
C ASN A 178 -18.49 -14.61 2.37
N ASN A 179 -17.88 -15.67 2.92
CA ASN A 179 -18.55 -16.52 3.90
C ASN A 179 -17.71 -16.85 5.15
N MET A 180 -18.04 -16.19 6.28
CA MET A 180 -17.53 -16.54 7.61
C MET A 180 -18.60 -17.15 8.53
N PHE A 181 -19.91 -16.92 8.30
CA PHE A 181 -21.00 -17.43 9.15
C PHE A 181 -22.31 -17.84 8.43
N SER A 182 -22.58 -17.41 7.19
CA SER A 182 -23.82 -17.75 6.46
C SER A 182 -23.54 -17.91 4.96
N PRO A 183 -23.65 -19.13 4.39
CA PRO A 183 -23.29 -19.38 3.00
C PRO A 183 -24.12 -18.55 2.04
N VAL A 184 -23.43 -17.80 1.17
CA VAL A 184 -24.07 -17.32 -0.04
C VAL A 184 -24.35 -18.53 -0.93
N SER A 185 -25.58 -19.03 -0.88
CA SER A 185 -26.02 -20.20 -1.63
C SER A 185 -26.53 -19.75 -2.99
N SER A 186 -26.01 -20.31 -4.08
CA SER A 186 -26.65 -20.18 -5.39
C SER A 186 -27.52 -21.41 -5.62
N LYS A 187 -28.83 -21.26 -5.60
CA LYS A 187 -29.76 -22.37 -5.90
C LYS A 187 -29.80 -22.66 -7.41
N ASN A 188 -29.36 -21.72 -8.25
CA ASN A 188 -29.43 -21.86 -9.70
C ASN A 188 -28.42 -20.94 -10.43
N LEU A 189 -27.46 -21.53 -11.12
CA LEU A 189 -26.45 -20.81 -11.91
C LEU A 189 -26.82 -20.61 -13.40
N SER A 190 -28.05 -20.93 -13.82
CA SER A 190 -28.51 -20.87 -15.23
C SER A 190 -28.36 -19.51 -15.93
N TRP A 191 -28.05 -18.45 -15.20
CA TRP A 191 -27.75 -17.13 -15.72
C TRP A 191 -26.30 -16.96 -16.21
N LEU A 192 -25.34 -17.78 -15.72
CA LEU A 192 -23.92 -17.69 -16.11
C LEU A 192 -23.70 -17.76 -17.63
N PRO A 193 -24.37 -18.65 -18.40
CA PRO A 193 -24.16 -18.74 -19.85
C PRO A 193 -24.55 -17.47 -20.62
N HIS A 194 -25.31 -16.54 -20.01
CA HIS A 194 -25.57 -15.24 -20.63
C HIS A 194 -24.34 -14.33 -20.65
N LEU A 195 -23.32 -14.62 -19.83
CA LEU A 195 -22.05 -13.90 -19.78
C LEU A 195 -21.08 -14.45 -20.83
N SER A 196 -21.42 -14.29 -22.11
CA SER A 196 -20.71 -14.90 -23.24
C SER A 196 -19.23 -14.47 -23.41
N PHE A 197 -18.84 -13.32 -22.85
CA PHE A 197 -17.46 -12.81 -22.89
C PHE A 197 -16.63 -13.14 -21.65
N LEU A 198 -17.21 -13.88 -20.69
CA LEU A 198 -16.54 -14.20 -19.43
C LEU A 198 -15.32 -15.08 -19.68
N LYS A 199 -14.15 -14.61 -19.26
CA LYS A 199 -12.86 -15.32 -19.38
C LYS A 199 -12.38 -15.85 -18.03
N TYR A 200 -12.68 -15.10 -16.97
CA TYR A 200 -12.34 -15.40 -15.59
C TYR A 200 -13.62 -15.52 -14.76
N LEU A 201 -13.79 -16.66 -14.08
CA LEU A 201 -14.88 -16.88 -13.15
C LEU A 201 -14.35 -17.45 -11.84
N ASN A 202 -14.54 -16.69 -10.75
CA ASN A 202 -14.24 -17.15 -9.40
C ASN A 202 -15.50 -17.21 -8.55
N LEU A 203 -15.87 -18.45 -8.20
CA LEU A 203 -16.97 -18.79 -7.29
C LEU A 203 -16.43 -19.57 -6.08
N GLY A 204 -15.17 -19.35 -5.71
CA GLY A 204 -14.57 -19.77 -4.44
C GLY A 204 -15.44 -19.37 -3.24
N GLY A 205 -15.29 -19.97 -2.07
CA GLY A 205 -16.09 -19.62 -0.88
C GLY A 205 -17.51 -20.21 -0.76
N HIS A 206 -18.18 -20.60 -1.84
CA HIS A 206 -19.62 -20.95 -1.85
C HIS A 206 -19.91 -22.46 -1.76
N ASP A 207 -21.03 -22.86 -1.14
CA ASP A 207 -21.52 -24.25 -1.22
C ASP A 207 -22.35 -24.43 -2.51
N LEU A 208 -21.69 -24.93 -3.56
CA LEU A 208 -22.32 -25.27 -4.84
C LEU A 208 -22.89 -26.70 -4.87
N GLY A 209 -22.69 -27.51 -3.81
CA GLY A 209 -22.86 -28.96 -3.83
C GLY A 209 -24.07 -29.50 -3.05
N SER A 210 -24.55 -28.83 -2.00
CA SER A 210 -25.57 -29.40 -1.09
C SER A 210 -27.00 -29.53 -1.64
N GLN A 211 -27.28 -29.07 -2.87
CA GLN A 211 -28.63 -29.06 -3.46
C GLN A 211 -28.74 -29.70 -4.87
N GLY A 212 -27.73 -30.46 -5.32
CA GLY A 212 -27.85 -31.23 -6.58
C GLY A 212 -27.88 -30.39 -7.87
N VAL A 213 -27.32 -29.17 -7.84
CA VAL A 213 -27.22 -28.32 -9.03
C VAL A 213 -26.04 -28.78 -9.87
N GLY A 214 -26.30 -29.20 -11.11
CA GLY A 214 -25.26 -29.51 -12.12
C GLY A 214 -24.54 -28.25 -12.60
N TRP A 215 -23.90 -27.50 -11.71
CA TRP A 215 -23.18 -26.27 -12.01
C TRP A 215 -22.10 -26.49 -13.07
N LEU A 216 -21.47 -27.67 -13.09
CA LEU A 216 -20.54 -28.12 -14.12
C LEU A 216 -21.15 -28.09 -15.53
N ASN A 217 -22.40 -28.53 -15.70
CA ASN A 217 -23.12 -28.47 -16.99
C ASN A 217 -23.40 -27.03 -17.45
N VAL A 218 -23.40 -26.08 -16.52
CA VAL A 218 -23.63 -24.66 -16.81
C VAL A 218 -22.30 -23.98 -17.14
N VAL A 219 -21.25 -24.21 -16.36
CA VAL A 219 -19.90 -23.65 -16.59
C VAL A 219 -19.30 -24.19 -17.89
N ASN A 220 -19.53 -25.46 -18.23
CA ASN A 220 -19.09 -26.05 -19.50
C ASN A 220 -19.75 -25.41 -20.75
N LYS A 221 -20.79 -24.58 -20.59
CA LYS A 221 -21.39 -23.82 -21.69
C LYS A 221 -20.72 -22.45 -21.91
N LEU A 222 -19.72 -22.09 -21.11
CA LEU A 222 -18.96 -20.85 -21.27
C LEU A 222 -17.83 -21.09 -22.31
N PRO A 223 -17.96 -20.59 -23.54
CA PRO A 223 -17.06 -20.93 -24.64
C PRO A 223 -15.67 -20.29 -24.53
N SER A 224 -15.52 -19.30 -23.64
CA SER A 224 -14.34 -18.43 -23.54
C SER A 224 -13.61 -18.58 -22.20
N LEU A 225 -14.01 -19.56 -21.37
CA LEU A 225 -13.47 -19.71 -20.02
C LEU A 225 -12.06 -20.29 -20.06
N VAL A 226 -11.10 -19.52 -19.54
CA VAL A 226 -9.68 -19.90 -19.48
C VAL A 226 -9.27 -20.24 -18.05
N GLU A 227 -9.87 -19.57 -17.08
CA GLU A 227 -9.51 -19.65 -15.67
C GLU A 227 -10.77 -19.85 -14.81
N LEU A 228 -10.72 -20.89 -13.97
CA LEU A 228 -11.85 -21.33 -13.16
C LEU A 228 -11.39 -21.55 -11.73
N HIS A 229 -11.96 -20.77 -10.82
CA HIS A 229 -11.76 -20.88 -9.39
C HIS A 229 -13.08 -21.27 -8.73
N LEU A 230 -13.06 -22.34 -7.93
CA LEU A 230 -14.27 -22.92 -7.34
C LEU A 230 -14.00 -23.32 -5.92
N ARG A 231 -15.00 -23.16 -5.05
CA ARG A 231 -15.10 -23.90 -3.78
C ARG A 231 -16.26 -24.85 -3.88
N SER A 232 -15.95 -26.12 -3.77
CA SER A 232 -16.92 -27.21 -3.87
C SER A 232 -16.66 -28.19 -2.72
N GLY A 233 -17.61 -29.10 -2.51
CA GLY A 233 -17.44 -30.31 -1.70
C GLY A 233 -16.44 -31.28 -2.35
N PRO A 234 -16.76 -32.57 -2.57
CA PRO A 234 -15.77 -33.56 -3.03
C PRO A 234 -15.09 -33.17 -4.37
N PHE A 235 -13.88 -33.70 -4.59
CA PHE A 235 -13.10 -33.44 -5.80
C PHE A 235 -13.91 -33.79 -7.07
N PRO A 236 -14.10 -32.85 -8.03
CA PRO A 236 -14.94 -33.12 -9.19
C PRO A 236 -14.21 -34.02 -10.18
N HIS A 237 -14.53 -35.33 -10.17
CA HIS A 237 -13.93 -36.32 -11.07
C HIS A 237 -14.15 -35.99 -12.55
N GLU A 238 -15.21 -35.27 -12.88
CA GLU A 238 -15.53 -34.79 -14.21
C GLU A 238 -14.52 -33.74 -14.75
N LEU A 239 -13.66 -33.16 -13.89
CA LEU A 239 -12.54 -32.31 -14.31
C LEU A 239 -11.60 -33.03 -15.30
N ALA A 240 -11.55 -34.36 -15.27
CA ALA A 240 -10.80 -35.16 -16.23
C ALA A 240 -11.21 -34.89 -17.71
N SER A 241 -12.38 -34.31 -17.95
CA SER A 241 -12.85 -33.95 -19.29
C SER A 241 -12.30 -32.62 -19.83
N PHE A 242 -11.75 -31.76 -18.97
CA PHE A 242 -11.29 -30.41 -19.31
C PHE A 242 -9.86 -30.40 -19.84
N LYS A 243 -9.69 -30.88 -21.08
CA LYS A 243 -8.37 -31.03 -21.71
C LYS A 243 -7.71 -29.72 -22.10
N SER A 244 -8.42 -28.59 -22.08
CA SER A 244 -7.92 -27.27 -22.48
C SER A 244 -7.48 -26.38 -21.31
N LEU A 245 -7.58 -26.84 -20.06
CA LEU A 245 -7.20 -26.04 -18.90
C LEU A 245 -5.68 -25.83 -18.87
N GLU A 246 -5.27 -24.58 -18.80
CA GLU A 246 -3.89 -24.16 -18.55
C GLU A 246 -3.70 -23.74 -17.08
N HIS A 247 -4.75 -23.23 -16.44
CA HIS A 247 -4.75 -22.74 -15.06
C HIS A 247 -5.91 -23.38 -14.29
N LEU A 248 -5.57 -24.17 -13.27
CA LEU A 248 -6.54 -24.76 -12.35
C LEU A 248 -6.20 -24.34 -10.93
N ASP A 249 -7.06 -23.50 -10.36
CA ASP A 249 -6.97 -23.09 -8.98
C ASP A 249 -8.20 -23.62 -8.23
N LEU A 250 -7.94 -24.61 -7.38
CA LEU A 250 -8.89 -25.14 -6.41
C LEU A 250 -8.36 -24.89 -4.99
N SER A 251 -7.63 -23.80 -4.78
CA SER A 251 -7.12 -23.43 -3.47
C SER A 251 -8.24 -23.00 -2.52
N TYR A 252 -7.94 -23.11 -1.22
CA TYR A 252 -8.75 -22.67 -0.11
C TYR A 252 -10.14 -23.36 -0.04
N ASN A 253 -10.23 -24.61 -0.52
CA ASN A 253 -11.49 -25.34 -0.49
C ASN A 253 -11.64 -26.24 0.75
N ILE A 254 -12.75 -26.98 0.81
CA ILE A 254 -12.95 -28.03 1.82
C ILE A 254 -12.63 -29.42 1.24
N LEU A 255 -11.86 -29.46 0.14
CA LEU A 255 -11.47 -30.70 -0.51
C LEU A 255 -10.64 -31.52 0.48
N HIS A 256 -11.01 -32.77 0.64
CA HIS A 256 -10.39 -33.71 1.58
C HIS A 256 -9.95 -34.98 0.82
N ASP A 257 -9.47 -35.96 1.56
CA ASP A 257 -8.84 -37.19 1.04
C ASP A 257 -7.56 -36.89 0.25
N GLN A 258 -7.06 -37.89 -0.47
CA GLN A 258 -5.87 -37.77 -1.30
C GLN A 258 -6.16 -37.07 -2.63
N ILE A 259 -5.18 -36.29 -3.11
CA ILE A 259 -5.26 -35.65 -4.42
C ILE A 259 -5.37 -36.71 -5.52
N PRO A 260 -6.43 -36.71 -6.35
CA PRO A 260 -6.63 -37.75 -7.33
C PRO A 260 -5.55 -37.76 -8.42
N LYS A 261 -5.04 -38.95 -8.76
CA LYS A 261 -4.01 -39.13 -9.80
C LYS A 261 -4.35 -38.48 -11.15
N PHE A 262 -5.63 -38.43 -11.53
CA PHE A 262 -6.02 -37.89 -12.84
C PHE A 262 -5.72 -36.40 -12.99
N VAL A 263 -5.57 -35.65 -11.89
CA VAL A 263 -5.17 -34.23 -11.92
C VAL A 263 -3.81 -34.09 -12.58
N GLY A 264 -2.88 -35.01 -12.28
CA GLY A 264 -1.58 -35.07 -12.94
C GLY A 264 -1.66 -35.48 -14.42
N ASN A 265 -2.81 -35.93 -14.93
CA ASN A 265 -2.99 -36.28 -16.34
C ASN A 265 -3.52 -35.10 -17.20
N LEU A 266 -3.68 -33.91 -16.63
CA LEU A 266 -4.09 -32.70 -17.37
C LEU A 266 -2.87 -32.10 -18.08
N CYS A 267 -2.47 -32.66 -19.22
CA CYS A 267 -1.16 -32.39 -19.82
C CYS A 267 -0.91 -30.96 -20.36
N ASN A 268 -1.94 -30.12 -20.42
CA ASN A 268 -1.81 -28.70 -20.81
C ASN A 268 -1.69 -27.75 -19.61
N LEU A 269 -1.72 -28.30 -18.39
CA LEU A 269 -1.73 -27.52 -17.17
C LEU A 269 -0.36 -26.89 -16.90
N LYS A 270 -0.34 -25.56 -16.82
CA LYS A 270 0.83 -24.76 -16.45
C LYS A 270 0.82 -24.38 -14.98
N ILE A 271 -0.36 -24.06 -14.43
CA ILE A 271 -0.53 -23.67 -13.04
C ILE A 271 -1.55 -24.59 -12.38
N LEU A 272 -1.11 -25.26 -11.30
CA LEU A 272 -1.97 -26.02 -10.39
C LEU A 272 -1.85 -25.44 -8.99
N SER A 273 -2.93 -24.84 -8.49
CA SER A 273 -3.03 -24.45 -7.08
C SER A 273 -4.11 -25.28 -6.40
N LEU A 274 -3.70 -26.03 -5.37
CA LEU A 274 -4.56 -26.78 -4.46
C LEU A 274 -4.35 -26.33 -3.02
N ALA A 275 -3.71 -25.17 -2.82
CA ALA A 275 -3.35 -24.61 -1.52
C ALA A 275 -4.55 -24.55 -0.56
N GLY A 276 -4.37 -24.52 0.76
CA GLY A 276 -5.46 -24.16 1.69
C GLY A 276 -6.62 -25.16 1.83
N ASN A 277 -6.41 -26.43 1.52
CA ASN A 277 -7.44 -27.46 1.55
C ASN A 277 -7.30 -28.40 2.76
N LYS A 278 -8.04 -29.52 2.77
CA LYS A 278 -7.93 -30.60 3.75
C LYS A 278 -7.35 -31.87 3.11
N PHE A 279 -6.60 -31.76 2.01
CA PHE A 279 -5.99 -32.92 1.38
C PHE A 279 -5.03 -33.59 2.35
N ASP A 280 -5.14 -34.91 2.47
CA ASP A 280 -4.30 -35.75 3.33
C ASP A 280 -3.52 -36.78 2.51
N GLY A 281 -2.73 -37.61 3.20
CA GLY A 281 -1.81 -38.55 2.57
C GLY A 281 -0.66 -37.86 1.83
N GLY A 282 0.05 -38.63 1.02
CA GLY A 282 1.24 -38.16 0.30
C GLY A 282 0.97 -37.78 -1.15
N ILE A 283 1.84 -36.95 -1.71
CA ILE A 283 1.73 -36.43 -3.09
C ILE A 283 2.26 -37.40 -4.17
N ARG A 284 2.59 -38.65 -3.81
CA ARG A 284 3.13 -39.65 -4.75
C ARG A 284 2.20 -39.88 -5.94
N ASP A 285 0.93 -40.10 -5.69
CA ASP A 285 -0.02 -40.46 -6.75
C ASP A 285 -0.24 -39.30 -7.73
N LEU A 286 -0.30 -38.06 -7.24
CA LEU A 286 -0.31 -36.85 -8.07
C LEU A 286 0.92 -36.79 -8.98
N LEU A 287 2.12 -36.95 -8.41
CA LEU A 287 3.37 -36.93 -9.18
C LEU A 287 3.45 -38.08 -10.19
N THR A 288 2.91 -39.26 -9.88
CA THR A 288 2.79 -40.36 -10.85
C THR A 288 1.69 -40.14 -11.90
N GLY A 289 0.81 -39.15 -11.74
CA GLY A 289 -0.11 -38.72 -12.78
C GLY A 289 0.66 -38.01 -13.88
N PHE A 290 1.52 -37.05 -13.51
CA PHE A 290 2.33 -36.26 -14.44
C PHE A 290 3.26 -37.11 -15.31
N THR A 291 3.65 -38.31 -14.89
CA THR A 291 4.43 -39.23 -15.75
C THR A 291 3.67 -39.69 -16.99
N ASN A 292 2.34 -39.61 -17.00
CA ASN A 292 1.52 -40.00 -18.17
C ASN A 292 1.54 -38.93 -19.28
N CYS A 293 2.01 -37.72 -18.99
CA CYS A 293 2.14 -36.65 -19.96
C CYS A 293 3.53 -36.71 -20.62
N THR A 294 3.56 -36.85 -21.95
CA THR A 294 4.82 -36.96 -22.71
C THR A 294 5.64 -35.68 -22.69
N ASN A 295 5.02 -34.53 -22.44
CA ASN A 295 5.68 -33.25 -22.24
C ASN A 295 4.94 -32.46 -21.15
N ASN A 296 5.43 -32.53 -19.91
CA ASN A 296 4.84 -31.79 -18.79
C ASN A 296 5.03 -30.29 -19.00
N THR A 297 3.93 -29.54 -19.02
CA THR A 297 3.90 -28.08 -19.19
C THR A 297 3.85 -27.32 -17.87
N LEU A 298 3.84 -28.03 -16.74
CA LEU A 298 3.66 -27.45 -15.41
C LEU A 298 4.83 -26.53 -15.04
N GLU A 299 4.49 -25.26 -14.78
CA GLU A 299 5.37 -24.17 -14.41
C GLU A 299 5.19 -23.80 -12.93
N SER A 300 3.98 -23.94 -12.39
CA SER A 300 3.66 -23.64 -10.99
C SER A 300 2.84 -24.76 -10.33
N LEU A 301 3.34 -25.24 -9.20
CA LEU A 301 2.66 -26.21 -8.34
C LEU A 301 2.58 -25.65 -6.91
N ASP A 302 1.37 -25.33 -6.48
CA ASP A 302 1.10 -24.89 -5.12
C ASP A 302 0.19 -25.89 -4.39
N LEU A 303 0.74 -26.52 -3.36
CA LEU A 303 0.03 -27.45 -2.48
C LEU A 303 0.07 -26.97 -1.02
N SER A 304 0.34 -25.68 -0.79
CA SER A 304 0.53 -25.13 0.54
C SER A 304 -0.71 -25.29 1.44
N SER A 305 -0.57 -25.08 2.75
CA SER A 305 -1.68 -24.93 3.69
C SER A 305 -2.70 -26.09 3.63
N ASN A 306 -2.21 -27.33 3.60
CA ASN A 306 -3.00 -28.57 3.54
C ASN A 306 -2.68 -29.49 4.74
N ARG A 307 -3.10 -30.76 4.69
CA ARG A 307 -2.75 -31.80 5.67
C ARG A 307 -1.86 -32.88 5.05
N LEU A 308 -1.10 -32.54 4.02
CA LEU A 308 -0.27 -33.50 3.29
C LEU A 308 0.82 -34.04 4.21
N GLU A 309 1.03 -35.34 4.17
CA GLU A 309 1.98 -36.06 5.01
C GLU A 309 2.90 -36.96 4.18
N GLY A 310 3.94 -37.49 4.84
CA GLY A 310 4.95 -38.33 4.21
C GLY A 310 6.03 -37.55 3.47
N GLU A 311 6.87 -38.29 2.76
CA GLU A 311 8.10 -37.78 2.15
C GLU A 311 7.86 -37.12 0.79
N LEU A 312 8.66 -36.11 0.45
CA LEU A 312 8.71 -35.52 -0.89
C LEU A 312 9.30 -36.53 -1.88
N PRO A 313 8.54 -37.05 -2.86
CA PRO A 313 9.02 -38.14 -3.71
C PRO A 313 10.08 -37.66 -4.72
N ALA A 314 11.11 -38.47 -4.95
CA ALA A 314 12.17 -38.16 -5.93
C ALA A 314 11.67 -38.00 -7.38
N THR A 315 10.47 -38.50 -7.68
CA THR A 315 9.79 -38.28 -8.97
C THR A 315 9.55 -36.81 -9.27
N LEU A 316 9.55 -35.92 -8.27
CA LEU A 316 9.45 -34.47 -8.46
C LEU A 316 10.43 -33.95 -9.52
N GLY A 317 11.65 -34.50 -9.57
CA GLY A 317 12.71 -34.06 -10.49
C GLY A 317 12.40 -34.20 -11.99
N MET A 318 11.26 -34.80 -12.38
CA MET A 318 10.84 -34.85 -13.79
C MET A 318 10.15 -33.57 -14.28
N LEU A 319 9.66 -32.72 -13.36
CA LEU A 319 8.95 -31.47 -13.65
C LEU A 319 9.95 -30.37 -14.03
N HIS A 320 10.75 -30.60 -15.07
CA HIS A 320 11.85 -29.73 -15.51
C HIS A 320 11.42 -28.31 -15.94
N ASN A 321 10.12 -28.08 -16.15
CA ASN A 321 9.56 -26.77 -16.45
C ASN A 321 9.12 -25.99 -15.21
N LEU A 322 9.18 -26.59 -14.01
CA LEU A 322 8.70 -25.97 -12.79
C LEU A 322 9.56 -24.76 -12.39
N GLU A 323 8.89 -23.63 -12.21
CA GLU A 323 9.45 -22.33 -11.81
C GLU A 323 9.04 -21.97 -10.37
N TYR A 324 7.87 -22.45 -9.92
CA TYR A 324 7.35 -22.26 -8.56
C TYR A 324 6.94 -23.59 -7.92
N LEU A 325 7.40 -23.83 -6.70
CA LEU A 325 6.97 -24.94 -5.85
C LEU A 325 6.66 -24.45 -4.42
N GLY A 326 5.37 -24.47 -4.06
CA GLY A 326 4.88 -24.17 -2.70
C GLY A 326 4.43 -25.44 -1.99
N LEU A 327 5.09 -25.79 -0.88
CA LEU A 327 4.75 -26.95 -0.03
C LEU A 327 4.60 -26.61 1.46
N HIS A 328 5.02 -25.42 1.90
CA HIS A 328 4.13 -24.57 2.69
C HIS A 328 3.14 -25.16 3.67
N HIS A 329 3.32 -25.12 4.99
CA HIS A 329 2.21 -25.36 5.94
C HIS A 329 1.47 -26.69 5.71
N ASN A 330 2.23 -27.76 5.78
CA ASN A 330 1.75 -29.13 5.69
C ASN A 330 2.38 -29.98 6.81
N TYR A 331 2.10 -31.29 6.83
CA TYR A 331 2.72 -32.25 7.74
C TYR A 331 3.77 -33.11 7.05
N MET A 332 4.37 -32.63 5.95
CA MET A 332 5.36 -33.41 5.20
C MET A 332 6.62 -33.61 6.05
N ASN A 333 7.26 -34.77 5.88
CA ASN A 333 8.38 -35.21 6.71
C ASN A 333 9.46 -35.93 5.90
N GLY A 334 10.45 -36.49 6.60
CA GLY A 334 11.62 -37.11 5.97
C GLY A 334 12.55 -36.10 5.34
N SER A 335 13.50 -36.59 4.55
CA SER A 335 14.49 -35.77 3.84
C SER A 335 13.95 -35.25 2.52
N ILE A 336 14.26 -33.99 2.21
CA ILE A 336 14.11 -33.44 0.86
C ILE A 336 14.99 -34.29 -0.08
N PRO A 337 14.49 -34.76 -1.24
CA PRO A 337 15.28 -35.59 -2.15
C PRO A 337 16.26 -34.76 -2.98
N GLU A 338 17.44 -35.31 -3.26
CA GLU A 338 18.46 -34.65 -4.13
C GLU A 338 17.95 -34.36 -5.54
N SER A 339 16.94 -35.11 -6.01
CA SER A 339 16.26 -34.86 -7.29
C SER A 339 15.61 -33.48 -7.38
N LEU A 340 15.40 -32.78 -6.25
CA LEU A 340 15.02 -31.38 -6.22
C LEU A 340 15.99 -30.54 -7.06
N GLY A 341 17.28 -30.86 -7.00
CA GLY A 341 18.31 -30.20 -7.81
C GLY A 341 18.08 -30.33 -9.31
N HIS A 342 17.33 -31.33 -9.81
CA HIS A 342 17.06 -31.46 -11.24
C HIS A 342 16.13 -30.38 -11.81
N LEU A 343 15.46 -29.59 -10.95
CA LEU A 343 14.52 -28.54 -11.36
C LEU A 343 15.26 -27.26 -11.79
N SER A 344 16.05 -27.33 -12.85
CA SER A 344 16.93 -26.23 -13.30
C SER A 344 16.22 -24.89 -13.61
N LYS A 345 14.90 -24.90 -13.82
CA LYS A 345 14.09 -23.69 -14.00
C LYS A 345 13.50 -23.10 -12.73
N LEU A 346 13.62 -23.81 -11.60
CA LEU A 346 13.00 -23.40 -10.35
C LEU A 346 13.54 -22.05 -9.90
N ALA A 347 12.63 -21.09 -9.77
CA ALA A 347 12.92 -19.73 -9.34
C ALA A 347 12.44 -19.47 -7.92
N HIS A 348 11.35 -20.14 -7.50
CA HIS A 348 10.75 -19.96 -6.19
C HIS A 348 10.52 -21.32 -5.53
N LEU A 349 11.08 -21.47 -4.33
CA LEU A 349 10.92 -22.67 -3.51
C LEU A 349 10.53 -22.27 -2.09
N ASP A 350 9.32 -22.64 -1.69
CA ASP A 350 8.85 -22.50 -0.31
C ASP A 350 8.53 -23.86 0.29
N LEU A 351 9.36 -24.28 1.25
CA LEU A 351 9.23 -25.54 1.99
C LEU A 351 8.83 -25.30 3.44
N SER A 352 8.42 -24.09 3.77
CA SER A 352 8.21 -23.69 5.15
C SER A 352 7.05 -24.41 5.83
N TRP A 353 7.04 -24.39 7.17
CA TRP A 353 5.98 -24.90 8.04
C TRP A 353 5.63 -26.36 7.77
N ASN A 354 6.66 -27.20 7.78
CA ASN A 354 6.57 -28.64 7.63
C ASN A 354 7.39 -29.36 8.70
N SER A 355 7.35 -30.69 8.72
CA SER A 355 8.11 -31.54 9.67
C SER A 355 9.33 -32.19 9.03
N TRP A 356 9.97 -31.49 8.08
CA TRP A 356 11.13 -32.00 7.37
C TRP A 356 12.30 -32.35 8.32
N GLN A 357 13.06 -33.38 7.96
CA GLN A 357 14.23 -33.87 8.70
C GLN A 357 15.44 -34.01 7.78
N GLY A 358 16.62 -34.20 8.37
CA GLY A 358 17.86 -34.44 7.62
C GLY A 358 18.64 -33.15 7.35
N ILE A 359 19.63 -33.26 6.45
CA ILE A 359 20.59 -32.20 6.15
C ILE A 359 20.49 -31.88 4.66
N LEU A 360 20.35 -30.60 4.35
CA LEU A 360 20.48 -30.10 2.99
C LEU A 360 21.97 -30.05 2.59
N THR A 361 22.26 -30.64 1.44
CA THR A 361 23.61 -30.74 0.83
C THR A 361 23.64 -30.05 -0.52
N GLU A 362 24.84 -29.87 -1.09
CA GLU A 362 25.06 -29.27 -2.42
C GLU A 362 24.21 -29.89 -3.53
N SER A 363 24.04 -31.22 -3.54
CA SER A 363 23.27 -31.95 -4.55
C SER A 363 21.81 -31.48 -4.68
N HIS A 364 21.23 -30.93 -3.61
CA HIS A 364 19.86 -30.38 -3.63
C HIS A 364 19.75 -29.08 -4.43
N PHE A 365 20.84 -28.31 -4.55
CA PHE A 365 20.81 -26.95 -5.10
C PHE A 365 21.76 -26.71 -6.27
N ILE A 366 22.72 -27.62 -6.53
CA ILE A 366 23.81 -27.43 -7.50
C ILE A 366 23.35 -27.04 -8.92
N ASN A 367 22.17 -27.52 -9.31
CA ASN A 367 21.60 -27.31 -10.64
C ASN A 367 20.46 -26.27 -10.65
N LEU A 368 20.09 -25.70 -9.49
CA LEU A 368 19.06 -24.67 -9.33
C LEU A 368 19.58 -23.27 -9.67
N THR A 369 20.18 -23.15 -10.85
CA THR A 369 20.83 -21.92 -11.34
C THR A 369 19.88 -20.74 -11.56
N ARG A 370 18.56 -20.99 -11.56
CA ARG A 370 17.53 -19.95 -11.65
C ARG A 370 16.89 -19.61 -10.31
N LEU A 371 17.32 -20.22 -9.20
CA LEU A 371 16.69 -19.99 -7.90
C LEU A 371 16.89 -18.54 -7.48
N VAL A 372 15.77 -17.83 -7.31
CA VAL A 372 15.70 -16.42 -6.91
C VAL A 372 15.19 -16.31 -5.48
N TYR A 373 14.22 -17.14 -5.10
CA TYR A 373 13.57 -17.17 -3.80
C TYR A 373 13.71 -18.54 -3.15
N LEU A 374 14.32 -18.58 -1.96
CA LEU A 374 14.37 -19.76 -1.10
C LEU A 374 13.84 -19.40 0.28
N ILE A 375 12.71 -20.02 0.66
CA ILE A 375 12.10 -19.88 1.98
C ILE A 375 12.07 -21.26 2.64
N VAL A 376 12.75 -21.36 3.78
CA VAL A 376 12.74 -22.55 4.64
C VAL A 376 12.54 -22.05 6.07
N ILE A 377 11.30 -22.08 6.55
CA ILE A 377 10.91 -21.65 7.90
C ILE A 377 10.24 -22.86 8.54
N MET A 378 10.47 -23.17 9.83
CA MET A 378 9.81 -24.26 10.58
C MET A 378 10.07 -25.71 10.06
N GLY A 379 10.81 -26.46 10.88
CA GLY A 379 11.15 -27.88 10.72
C GLY A 379 12.47 -28.20 11.44
N ASN A 380 12.84 -29.47 11.56
CA ASN A 380 14.14 -29.89 12.14
C ASN A 380 15.33 -29.69 11.17
N LEU A 381 15.08 -29.08 10.02
CA LEU A 381 16.07 -28.84 8.98
C LEU A 381 16.83 -27.54 9.27
N CYS A 382 17.95 -27.68 9.99
CA CYS A 382 18.93 -26.60 10.12
C CYS A 382 19.99 -26.73 9.01
N PRO A 383 20.38 -25.63 8.35
CA PRO A 383 21.62 -25.59 7.60
C PRO A 383 22.81 -25.81 8.54
N SER A 384 23.66 -26.79 8.25
CA SER A 384 24.97 -26.87 8.91
C SER A 384 25.86 -25.69 8.48
N VAL A 385 26.85 -25.31 9.29
CA VAL A 385 27.84 -24.24 8.94
C VAL A 385 28.50 -24.50 7.57
N LEU A 386 28.64 -25.77 7.17
CA LEU A 386 29.12 -26.18 5.85
C LEU A 386 28.18 -25.75 4.72
N MET A 387 26.86 -25.80 4.93
CA MET A 387 25.86 -25.34 3.96
C MET A 387 25.92 -23.82 3.75
N TRP A 388 26.16 -23.03 4.81
CA TRP A 388 26.35 -21.57 4.70
C TRP A 388 27.60 -21.18 3.92
N LEU A 389 28.69 -21.92 4.12
CA LEU A 389 29.94 -21.73 3.36
C LEU A 389 29.74 -22.01 1.86
N MET A 390 28.80 -22.89 1.51
CA MET A 390 28.56 -23.34 0.14
C MET A 390 27.51 -22.51 -0.61
N ILE A 391 26.45 -22.03 0.05
CA ILE A 391 25.51 -21.05 -0.55
C ILE A 391 26.28 -19.83 -1.07
N GLY A 392 27.24 -19.33 -0.28
CA GLY A 392 28.09 -18.21 -0.68
C GLY A 392 29.14 -18.53 -1.77
N PHE A 393 29.43 -19.81 -2.04
CA PHE A 393 30.44 -20.21 -3.03
C PHE A 393 29.82 -20.66 -4.38
N LEU A 394 28.58 -21.18 -4.39
CA LEU A 394 28.01 -21.87 -5.56
C LEU A 394 26.82 -21.15 -6.23
N LEU A 395 26.14 -20.23 -5.55
CA LEU A 395 24.88 -19.64 -6.05
C LEU A 395 25.00 -18.11 -6.23
N SER A 396 25.76 -17.70 -7.24
CA SER A 396 25.87 -16.29 -7.66
C SER A 396 24.57 -15.65 -8.17
N THR A 397 23.49 -16.43 -8.28
CA THR A 397 22.19 -16.05 -8.86
C THR A 397 21.09 -15.81 -7.82
N LEU A 398 21.32 -16.08 -6.53
CA LEU A 398 20.33 -15.88 -5.47
C LEU A 398 20.05 -14.39 -5.24
N ASP A 399 18.77 -14.02 -5.33
CA ASP A 399 18.28 -12.67 -5.03
C ASP A 399 17.82 -12.58 -3.56
N ARG A 400 17.00 -13.52 -3.09
CA ARG A 400 16.43 -13.47 -1.73
C ARG A 400 16.70 -14.74 -0.93
N ILE A 401 17.19 -14.55 0.31
CA ILE A 401 17.33 -15.62 1.31
C ILE A 401 16.59 -15.19 2.58
N SER A 402 15.56 -15.96 2.96
CA SER A 402 14.89 -15.80 4.26
C SER A 402 14.93 -17.11 5.05
N ILE A 403 15.52 -17.04 6.25
CA ILE A 403 15.61 -18.16 7.19
C ILE A 403 15.16 -17.65 8.56
N GLU A 404 13.97 -18.08 8.99
CA GLU A 404 13.30 -17.57 10.19
C GLU A 404 12.83 -18.72 11.12
N ASN A 405 12.70 -18.43 12.42
CA ASN A 405 12.01 -19.28 13.40
C ASN A 405 12.38 -20.78 13.40
N CYS A 406 13.67 -21.12 13.56
CA CYS A 406 14.10 -22.49 13.87
C CYS A 406 13.74 -22.84 15.34
N GLN A 407 12.48 -23.22 15.62
CA GLN A 407 11.98 -23.40 17.00
C GLN A 407 12.08 -24.82 17.58
N VAL A 408 12.57 -25.83 16.86
CA VAL A 408 12.72 -27.17 17.46
C VAL A 408 14.20 -27.49 17.68
N GLU A 409 14.62 -27.23 18.92
CA GLU A 409 15.85 -27.74 19.57
C GLU A 409 17.22 -27.49 18.92
N ASN A 410 17.39 -26.56 17.97
CA ASN A 410 18.73 -26.04 17.63
C ASN A 410 18.66 -24.60 17.13
N HIS A 411 18.74 -23.66 18.07
CA HIS A 411 18.90 -22.24 17.78
C HIS A 411 20.10 -22.01 16.86
N LEU A 412 19.91 -21.32 15.72
CA LEU A 412 21.05 -20.83 14.92
C LEU A 412 21.90 -19.94 15.82
N ASN A 413 23.03 -20.48 16.23
CA ASN A 413 23.96 -19.91 17.19
C ASN A 413 25.33 -19.81 16.53
N GLY A 414 26.16 -18.91 17.03
CA GLY A 414 27.44 -18.56 16.43
C GLY A 414 27.40 -17.18 15.79
N THR A 415 28.44 -16.90 15.02
CA THR A 415 28.68 -15.60 14.38
C THR A 415 28.27 -15.64 12.91
N ILE A 416 27.78 -14.51 12.39
CA ILE A 416 27.51 -14.37 10.96
C ILE A 416 28.85 -14.34 10.21
N PRO A 417 29.12 -15.25 9.27
CA PRO A 417 30.40 -15.33 8.59
C PRO A 417 30.62 -14.10 7.69
N PRO A 418 31.83 -13.48 7.70
CA PRO A 418 32.10 -12.31 6.85
C PRO A 418 31.91 -12.56 5.35
N SER A 419 31.98 -13.81 4.90
CA SER A 419 31.77 -14.20 3.51
C SER A 419 30.36 -13.92 2.99
N ILE A 420 29.38 -13.66 3.86
CA ILE A 420 28.03 -13.24 3.44
C ILE A 420 28.04 -11.93 2.65
N CYS A 421 29.05 -11.08 2.90
CA CYS A 421 29.28 -9.85 2.16
C CYS A 421 29.71 -10.10 0.70
N ASN A 422 30.22 -11.30 0.36
CA ASN A 422 30.76 -11.62 -0.96
C ASN A 422 29.69 -12.13 -1.95
N ILE A 423 28.43 -12.29 -1.52
CA ILE A 423 27.36 -12.83 -2.36
C ILE A 423 26.82 -11.70 -3.25
N GLU A 424 27.32 -11.62 -4.49
CA GLU A 424 27.04 -10.50 -5.41
C GLU A 424 25.55 -10.32 -5.75
N GLY A 425 24.77 -11.40 -5.74
CA GLY A 425 23.33 -11.39 -6.04
C GLY A 425 22.42 -11.08 -4.86
N LEU A 426 22.93 -11.12 -3.62
CA LEU A 426 22.09 -11.07 -2.42
C LEU A 426 21.42 -9.70 -2.28
N SER A 427 20.10 -9.70 -2.35
CA SER A 427 19.26 -8.51 -2.26
C SER A 427 18.43 -8.44 -0.98
N ILE A 428 18.10 -9.59 -0.38
CA ILE A 428 17.42 -9.66 0.92
C ILE A 428 18.11 -10.65 1.85
N LEU A 429 18.46 -10.17 3.04
CA LEU A 429 18.99 -10.95 4.15
C LEU A 429 18.06 -10.83 5.37
N SER A 430 17.26 -11.86 5.65
CA SER A 430 16.47 -11.98 6.90
C SER A 430 17.03 -13.11 7.77
N LEU A 431 17.56 -12.76 8.95
CA LEU A 431 18.06 -13.68 9.99
C LEU A 431 17.39 -13.42 11.35
N ARG A 432 16.21 -12.81 11.32
CA ARG A 432 15.46 -12.37 12.49
C ARG A 432 15.14 -13.52 13.46
N SER A 433 15.06 -13.21 14.76
CA SER A 433 14.60 -14.14 15.81
C SER A 433 15.45 -15.42 15.91
N ASN A 434 16.77 -15.27 15.98
CA ASN A 434 17.74 -16.36 16.18
C ASN A 434 18.61 -16.14 17.43
N GLN A 435 19.61 -16.99 17.67
CA GLN A 435 20.61 -16.83 18.75
C GLN A 435 21.98 -16.42 18.21
N LEU A 436 22.00 -15.66 17.11
CA LEU A 436 23.24 -15.18 16.52
C LEU A 436 23.88 -14.15 17.46
N HIS A 437 25.19 -14.21 17.59
CA HIS A 437 25.96 -13.32 18.46
C HIS A 437 27.27 -12.91 17.79
N GLY A 438 28.04 -12.07 18.48
CA GLY A 438 29.25 -11.46 17.91
C GLY A 438 28.94 -10.21 17.10
N GLU A 439 29.87 -9.78 16.26
CA GLU A 439 29.72 -8.57 15.46
C GLU A 439 29.05 -8.85 14.11
N PHE A 440 28.27 -7.89 13.62
CA PHE A 440 27.77 -7.95 12.25
C PHE A 440 28.92 -7.74 11.26
N PRO A 441 28.98 -8.48 10.13
CA PRO A 441 30.03 -8.33 9.12
C PRO A 441 30.20 -6.89 8.66
N GLN A 442 31.44 -6.43 8.63
CA GLN A 442 31.76 -5.03 8.36
C GLN A 442 31.80 -4.69 6.86
N ALA A 443 32.00 -5.66 5.97
CA ALA A 443 32.33 -5.44 4.55
C ALA A 443 31.11 -5.11 3.64
N TRP A 444 30.29 -4.15 4.04
CA TRP A 444 29.04 -3.79 3.38
C TRP A 444 29.20 -3.23 1.95
N SER A 445 30.33 -2.62 1.59
CA SER A 445 30.62 -2.18 0.21
C SER A 445 30.61 -3.29 -0.82
N LEU A 446 30.77 -4.55 -0.41
CA LEU A 446 30.78 -5.69 -1.34
C LEU A 446 29.36 -6.02 -1.83
N TRP A 447 28.32 -5.59 -1.12
CA TRP A 447 26.94 -5.79 -1.54
C TRP A 447 26.54 -4.75 -2.59
N SER A 448 26.53 -5.17 -3.86
CA SER A 448 26.19 -4.30 -4.99
C SER A 448 24.67 -4.11 -5.20
N ARG A 449 23.84 -5.01 -4.65
CA ARG A 449 22.38 -5.06 -4.87
C ARG A 449 21.54 -5.36 -3.62
N MET A 450 22.07 -5.07 -2.43
CA MET A 450 21.33 -5.28 -1.18
C MET A 450 20.20 -4.27 -1.02
N TYR A 451 18.96 -4.76 -0.92
CA TYR A 451 17.75 -3.98 -0.65
C TYR A 451 17.31 -4.09 0.81
N VAL A 452 17.43 -5.26 1.43
CA VAL A 452 16.89 -5.49 2.79
C VAL A 452 17.89 -6.22 3.67
N VAL A 453 18.15 -5.66 4.85
CA VAL A 453 18.87 -6.33 5.93
C VAL A 453 17.98 -6.34 7.17
N ASP A 454 17.48 -7.51 7.56
CA ASP A 454 16.77 -7.75 8.82
C ASP A 454 17.50 -8.80 9.65
N VAL A 455 18.11 -8.35 10.75
CA VAL A 455 18.75 -9.22 11.74
C VAL A 455 18.20 -8.97 13.15
N ALA A 456 16.96 -8.49 13.21
CA ALA A 456 16.32 -8.12 14.46
C ALA A 456 16.17 -9.30 15.42
N ASN A 457 16.02 -9.01 16.72
CA ASN A 457 15.77 -10.02 17.75
C ASN A 457 16.85 -11.11 17.79
N ASN A 458 18.11 -10.71 17.99
CA ASN A 458 19.28 -11.57 18.10
C ASN A 458 20.20 -11.06 19.24
N GLY A 459 21.35 -11.71 19.43
CA GLY A 459 22.40 -11.29 20.37
C GLY A 459 23.55 -10.52 19.72
N LEU A 460 23.37 -9.92 18.54
CA LEU A 460 24.43 -9.24 17.79
C LEU A 460 24.91 -7.99 18.54
N SER A 461 26.20 -7.67 18.39
CA SER A 461 26.89 -6.64 19.17
C SER A 461 27.90 -5.87 18.32
N GLY A 462 28.63 -4.95 18.94
CA GLY A 462 29.57 -4.09 18.24
C GLY A 462 28.89 -2.86 17.65
N ASN A 463 29.56 -2.20 16.71
CA ASN A 463 29.05 -0.98 16.08
C ASN A 463 28.35 -1.32 14.75
N ILE A 464 27.35 -0.51 14.38
CA ILE A 464 26.74 -0.60 13.05
C ILE A 464 27.82 -0.26 12.00
N PRO A 465 28.01 -1.08 10.95
CA PRO A 465 29.06 -0.89 9.96
C PRO A 465 29.02 0.47 9.28
N SER A 466 30.19 1.11 9.18
CA SER A 466 30.32 2.46 8.60
C SER A 466 31.59 2.66 7.78
N SER A 467 32.69 1.99 8.14
CA SER A 467 34.04 2.19 7.57
C SER A 467 34.24 1.56 6.18
N MET A 468 33.50 0.50 5.87
CA MET A 468 33.59 -0.21 4.59
C MET A 468 32.42 0.13 3.66
N GLY A 469 31.73 1.26 3.85
CA GLY A 469 30.66 1.74 2.97
C GLY A 469 29.30 1.07 3.17
N ILE A 470 28.21 1.83 3.11
CA ILE A 470 26.83 1.32 3.19
C ILE A 470 26.28 1.12 1.76
N PRO A 471 25.53 0.03 1.47
CA PRO A 471 25.03 -0.23 0.12
C PRO A 471 24.10 0.89 -0.33
N SER A 472 24.39 1.50 -1.48
CA SER A 472 23.56 2.59 -2.01
C SER A 472 22.15 2.14 -2.41
N SER A 473 21.97 0.84 -2.63
CA SER A 473 20.70 0.20 -2.99
C SER A 473 19.78 -0.07 -1.79
N LEU A 474 20.24 0.13 -0.56
CA LEU A 474 19.49 -0.27 0.63
C LEU A 474 18.12 0.43 0.70
N LEU A 475 17.07 -0.36 0.94
CA LEU A 475 15.69 0.09 1.10
C LEU A 475 15.25 -0.04 2.57
N ILE A 476 15.53 -1.17 3.20
CA ILE A 476 15.13 -1.48 4.58
C ILE A 476 16.33 -1.92 5.41
N LEU A 477 16.49 -1.32 6.58
CA LEU A 477 17.45 -1.73 7.59
C LEU A 477 16.77 -1.98 8.93
N LYS A 478 16.73 -3.25 9.36
CA LYS A 478 16.20 -3.68 10.65
C LYS A 478 17.28 -4.39 11.46
N MET A 479 17.66 -3.76 12.57
CA MET A 479 18.65 -4.26 13.52
C MET A 479 18.14 -4.14 14.96
N ASN A 480 16.83 -3.99 15.13
CA ASN A 480 16.23 -3.77 16.44
C ASN A 480 16.36 -4.99 17.37
N ASP A 481 16.25 -4.75 18.67
CA ASP A 481 16.30 -5.77 19.73
C ASP A 481 17.57 -6.63 19.64
N ASN A 482 18.71 -5.95 19.72
CA ASN A 482 20.07 -6.50 19.71
C ASN A 482 20.94 -5.76 20.74
N ASN A 483 22.25 -6.01 20.74
CA ASN A 483 23.24 -5.37 21.62
C ASN A 483 24.16 -4.39 20.86
N PHE A 484 23.70 -3.76 19.79
CA PHE A 484 24.50 -2.77 19.04
C PHE A 484 24.76 -1.53 19.89
N ARG A 485 25.98 -0.99 19.79
CA ARG A 485 26.47 0.19 20.52
C ARG A 485 27.10 1.22 19.59
N GLY A 486 27.58 2.32 20.15
CA GLY A 486 28.19 3.42 19.40
C GLY A 486 27.15 4.38 18.85
N GLU A 487 27.54 5.15 17.83
CA GLU A 487 26.68 6.15 17.19
C GLU A 487 25.99 5.59 15.94
N ILE A 488 24.86 6.17 15.55
CA ILE A 488 24.21 5.89 14.26
C ILE A 488 25.12 6.39 13.13
N PRO A 489 25.54 5.54 12.18
CA PRO A 489 26.45 5.94 11.11
C PRO A 489 25.89 7.08 10.24
N SER A 490 26.61 8.20 10.20
CA SER A 490 26.26 9.32 9.31
C SER A 490 26.36 8.95 7.82
N SER A 491 27.10 7.88 7.49
CA SER A 491 27.21 7.31 6.13
C SER A 491 25.89 6.71 5.61
N LEU A 492 24.86 6.51 6.46
CA LEU A 492 23.54 6.04 6.00
C LEU A 492 22.94 6.96 4.95
N LYS A 493 23.28 8.25 5.00
CA LYS A 493 22.91 9.27 4.02
C LYS A 493 23.35 8.98 2.58
N ASN A 494 24.30 8.05 2.39
CA ASN A 494 24.77 7.65 1.07
C ASN A 494 23.80 6.69 0.37
N SER A 495 22.78 6.19 1.07
CA SER A 495 21.80 5.24 0.58
C SER A 495 20.50 5.98 0.27
N SER A 496 20.43 6.61 -0.91
CA SER A 496 19.36 7.54 -1.29
C SER A 496 17.97 6.91 -1.41
N PHE A 497 17.90 5.57 -1.49
CA PHE A 497 16.65 4.82 -1.66
C PHE A 497 16.12 4.22 -0.35
N VAL A 498 16.78 4.47 0.80
CA VAL A 498 16.31 3.90 2.08
C VAL A 498 14.93 4.44 2.40
N MET A 499 13.99 3.52 2.55
CA MET A 499 12.61 3.77 2.94
C MET A 499 12.39 3.55 4.44
N GLY A 500 13.01 2.52 5.03
CA GLY A 500 12.76 2.15 6.43
C GLY A 500 14.03 1.87 7.23
N ILE A 501 14.13 2.47 8.41
CA ILE A 501 15.19 2.22 9.39
C ILE A 501 14.56 1.89 10.75
N ASP A 502 14.83 0.70 11.27
CA ASP A 502 14.50 0.29 12.64
C ASP A 502 15.75 -0.18 13.40
N LEU A 503 16.19 0.65 14.35
CA LEU A 503 17.33 0.39 15.23
C LEU A 503 16.90 0.37 16.71
N GLY A 504 15.60 0.21 16.99
CA GLY A 504 15.06 0.25 18.34
C GLY A 504 15.62 -0.85 19.26
N GLY A 505 15.54 -0.67 20.57
CA GLY A 505 15.91 -1.73 21.53
C GLY A 505 17.40 -2.11 21.48
N ASN A 506 18.29 -1.13 21.39
CA ASN A 506 19.74 -1.30 21.36
C ASN A 506 20.42 -0.40 22.41
N GLN A 507 21.76 -0.32 22.39
CA GLN A 507 22.58 0.52 23.27
C GLN A 507 23.22 1.68 22.49
N LEU A 508 22.52 2.22 21.49
CA LEU A 508 23.03 3.31 20.66
C LEU A 508 23.06 4.63 21.44
N THR A 509 24.06 5.45 21.12
CA THR A 509 24.39 6.72 21.79
C THR A 509 24.60 7.83 20.77
N GLY A 510 24.85 9.06 21.23
CA GLY A 510 25.06 10.23 20.37
C GLY A 510 23.75 10.88 19.94
N ASN A 511 23.80 11.63 18.84
CA ASN A 511 22.65 12.37 18.29
C ASN A 511 22.10 11.67 17.04
N VAL A 512 20.84 11.95 16.68
CA VAL A 512 20.31 11.56 15.36
C VAL A 512 21.06 12.36 14.29
N PRO A 513 21.64 11.71 13.27
CA PRO A 513 22.33 12.42 12.19
C PRO A 513 21.40 13.40 11.46
N SER A 514 21.95 14.51 10.97
CA SER A 514 21.20 15.53 10.24
C SER A 514 20.92 15.12 8.79
N TRP A 515 19.99 14.20 8.61
CA TRP A 515 19.48 13.79 7.30
C TRP A 515 18.55 14.86 6.70
N THR A 516 18.66 15.07 5.40
CA THR A 516 17.93 16.09 4.62
C THR A 516 17.26 15.43 3.42
N ASP A 517 16.29 16.14 2.82
CA ASP A 517 15.61 15.77 1.57
C ASP A 517 16.58 15.43 0.44
N SER A 518 17.70 16.14 0.34
CA SER A 518 18.73 15.88 -0.67
C SER A 518 19.42 14.52 -0.51
N ASN A 519 19.42 13.95 0.69
CA ASN A 519 20.17 12.74 1.00
C ASN A 519 19.25 11.52 1.22
N MET A 520 18.06 11.70 1.80
CA MET A 520 17.14 10.61 2.16
C MET A 520 15.71 10.89 1.67
N PRO A 521 15.49 11.12 0.37
CA PRO A 521 14.19 11.54 -0.16
C PRO A 521 13.08 10.49 0.04
N GLN A 522 13.42 9.21 0.15
CA GLN A 522 12.44 8.10 0.23
C GLN A 522 12.16 7.61 1.66
N LEU A 523 12.83 8.17 2.68
CA LEU A 523 12.70 7.67 4.06
C LEU A 523 11.27 7.90 4.58
N SER A 524 10.52 6.81 4.74
CA SER A 524 9.14 6.79 5.22
C SER A 524 9.02 6.39 6.69
N MET A 525 9.92 5.51 7.17
CA MET A 525 9.93 5.00 8.54
C MET A 525 11.29 5.21 9.22
N LEU A 526 11.28 5.90 10.36
CA LEU A 526 12.42 6.02 11.26
C LEU A 526 12.04 5.62 12.69
N ARG A 527 12.63 4.53 13.17
CA ARG A 527 12.40 3.98 14.51
C ARG A 527 13.70 3.80 15.27
N LEU A 528 13.83 4.53 16.37
CA LEU A 528 15.03 4.59 17.21
C LEU A 528 14.70 4.38 18.70
N ARG A 529 13.50 3.88 18.99
CA ARG A 529 12.95 3.71 20.34
C ARG A 529 13.89 2.93 21.26
N SER A 530 13.85 3.20 22.57
CA SER A 530 14.55 2.37 23.58
C SER A 530 16.06 2.26 23.30
N ASN A 531 16.71 3.41 23.19
CA ASN A 531 18.16 3.53 23.06
C ASN A 531 18.67 4.56 24.10
N SER A 532 19.95 4.92 24.02
CA SER A 532 20.57 5.99 24.84
C SER A 532 20.90 7.24 24.00
N LEU A 533 20.08 7.54 22.98
CA LEU A 533 20.27 8.71 22.11
C LEU A 533 19.96 10.00 22.88
N SER A 534 20.65 11.08 22.53
CA SER A 534 20.57 12.36 23.23
C SER A 534 20.66 13.55 22.26
N GLY A 535 20.75 14.77 22.80
CA GLY A 535 20.76 16.00 22.01
C GLY A 535 19.36 16.49 21.67
N HIS A 536 19.26 17.33 20.64
CA HIS A 536 18.00 17.90 20.16
C HIS A 536 17.46 17.09 18.98
N ILE A 537 16.13 17.06 18.81
CA ILE A 537 15.51 16.51 17.60
C ILE A 537 15.90 17.38 16.39
N PRO A 538 16.57 16.83 15.36
CA PRO A 538 17.03 17.62 14.21
C PRO A 538 15.85 18.23 13.43
N ARG A 539 15.88 19.54 13.20
CA ARG A 539 14.86 20.25 12.39
C ARG A 539 14.81 19.75 10.94
N GLN A 540 15.89 19.14 10.45
CA GLN A 540 15.98 18.62 9.09
C GLN A 540 15.00 17.45 8.84
N LEU A 541 14.61 16.71 9.89
CA LEU A 541 13.58 15.66 9.79
C LEU A 541 12.23 16.21 9.31
N CYS A 542 11.92 17.48 9.61
CA CYS A 542 10.70 18.16 9.13
C CYS A 542 10.62 18.27 7.60
N TYR A 543 11.74 18.14 6.90
CA TYR A 543 11.83 18.38 5.46
C TYR A 543 11.96 17.08 4.65
N LEU A 544 11.92 15.91 5.31
CA LEU A 544 11.92 14.63 4.61
C LEU A 544 10.53 14.42 3.98
N PRO A 545 10.44 14.31 2.65
CA PRO A 545 9.16 14.45 1.97
C PRO A 545 8.22 13.25 2.18
N SER A 546 8.78 12.06 2.41
CA SER A 546 8.04 10.79 2.55
C SER A 546 7.89 10.31 3.99
N LEU A 547 8.48 10.99 4.99
CA LEU A 547 8.51 10.51 6.37
C LEU A 547 7.12 10.57 7.01
N HIS A 548 6.54 9.41 7.34
CA HIS A 548 5.23 9.29 7.98
C HIS A 548 5.26 8.51 9.31
N ILE A 549 6.30 7.71 9.61
CA ILE A 549 6.52 7.08 10.92
C ILE A 549 7.80 7.64 11.54
N LEU A 550 7.66 8.32 12.69
CA LEU A 550 8.77 8.79 13.51
C LEU A 550 8.60 8.30 14.95
N ASP A 551 9.42 7.33 15.38
CA ASP A 551 9.45 6.81 16.75
C ASP A 551 10.81 7.05 17.40
N LEU A 552 10.86 8.07 18.26
CA LEU A 552 12.03 8.46 19.06
C LEU A 552 11.83 8.16 20.55
N GLY A 553 10.82 7.38 20.90
CA GLY A 553 10.41 7.20 22.30
C GLY A 553 11.47 6.51 23.16
N ARG A 554 11.44 6.69 24.48
CA ARG A 554 12.36 6.05 25.44
C ARG A 554 13.83 6.28 25.09
N ASN A 555 14.21 7.55 24.99
CA ASN A 555 15.57 8.01 24.78
C ASN A 555 15.87 9.16 25.76
N ASN A 556 16.98 9.88 25.55
CA ASN A 556 17.43 11.00 26.37
C ASN A 556 17.42 12.33 25.58
N PHE A 557 16.49 12.49 24.60
CA PHE A 557 16.35 13.73 23.82
C PHE A 557 15.92 14.90 24.71
N SER A 558 16.42 16.09 24.40
CA SER A 558 16.22 17.33 25.17
C SER A 558 15.94 18.51 24.25
N GLY A 559 15.56 19.66 24.83
CA GLY A 559 15.15 20.85 24.08
C GLY A 559 13.70 20.75 23.60
N THR A 560 13.33 21.60 22.64
CA THR A 560 11.93 21.72 22.20
C THR A 560 11.58 20.81 21.04
N ILE A 561 10.29 20.48 20.91
CA ILE A 561 9.74 19.87 19.69
C ILE A 561 9.92 20.87 18.53
N PRO A 562 10.41 20.45 17.34
CA PRO A 562 10.60 21.35 16.21
C PRO A 562 9.29 22.04 15.76
N ASP A 563 9.30 23.36 15.62
CA ASP A 563 8.12 24.12 15.17
C ASP A 563 7.75 23.85 13.70
N CYS A 564 8.63 23.20 12.94
CA CYS A 564 8.51 22.95 11.51
C CYS A 564 7.77 21.66 11.13
N LEU A 565 7.12 20.96 12.06
CA LEU A 565 6.50 19.66 11.76
C LEU A 565 5.49 19.73 10.60
N ASN A 566 4.83 20.87 10.41
CA ASN A 566 3.95 21.13 9.27
C ASN A 566 4.64 21.10 7.89
N ASN A 567 5.97 21.02 7.81
CA ASN A 567 6.68 20.86 6.55
C ASN A 567 6.81 19.40 6.11
N MET A 568 6.41 18.44 6.95
CA MET A 568 6.38 17.02 6.59
C MET A 568 5.24 16.78 5.59
N THR A 569 5.56 16.83 4.31
CA THR A 569 4.57 16.84 3.21
C THR A 569 3.69 15.59 3.17
N CYS A 570 4.24 14.41 3.46
CA CYS A 570 3.48 13.15 3.52
C CYS A 570 2.39 13.16 4.61
N LEU A 571 2.58 13.93 5.69
CA LEU A 571 1.58 14.10 6.75
C LEU A 571 0.53 15.18 6.41
N LEU A 572 0.67 15.89 5.28
CA LEU A 572 -0.24 16.90 4.77
C LEU A 572 -1.03 16.46 3.52
N TYR A 573 -0.43 15.69 2.61
CA TYR A 573 -1.05 15.16 1.39
C TYR A 573 -0.49 13.79 1.00
N ASP A 574 -1.34 12.94 0.41
CA ASP A 574 -0.98 11.60 -0.04
C ASP A 574 -0.25 11.68 -1.40
N ASP A 575 1.05 11.37 -1.42
CA ASP A 575 1.86 11.16 -2.64
C ASP A 575 2.33 9.70 -2.73
N LEU A 576 1.39 8.74 -2.62
CA LEU A 576 1.66 7.33 -2.87
C LEU A 576 1.81 6.99 -4.38
N THR A 577 2.07 7.98 -5.25
CA THR A 577 2.22 7.72 -6.69
C THR A 577 3.54 7.05 -7.06
N ASN A 578 4.50 6.95 -6.13
CA ASN A 578 5.85 6.42 -6.40
C ASN A 578 6.33 5.29 -5.47
N ASN A 579 5.52 4.81 -4.53
CA ASN A 579 5.91 3.65 -3.73
C ASN A 579 5.48 2.38 -4.49
N GLU A 580 6.35 1.88 -5.37
CA GLU A 580 6.33 0.45 -5.68
C GLU A 580 6.32 -0.31 -4.35
N ASN A 581 5.33 -1.19 -4.17
CA ASN A 581 4.90 -1.78 -2.91
C ASN A 581 6.08 -2.24 -2.03
N MET A 582 6.34 -1.55 -0.91
CA MET A 582 7.30 -1.99 0.12
C MET A 582 6.98 -3.44 0.57
N SER A 583 5.69 -3.80 0.55
CA SER A 583 5.13 -5.12 0.85
C SER A 583 5.38 -6.20 -0.24
N GLU A 584 5.70 -5.83 -1.48
CA GLU A 584 6.14 -6.79 -2.53
C GLU A 584 7.63 -7.15 -2.36
N ILE A 585 8.42 -6.25 -1.76
CA ILE A 585 9.86 -6.46 -1.56
C ILE A 585 10.14 -7.22 -0.27
N TYR A 586 9.55 -6.84 0.86
CA TYR A 586 9.77 -7.54 2.12
C TYR A 586 8.64 -7.25 3.09
N GLU A 587 8.19 -8.28 3.82
CA GLU A 587 7.21 -8.11 4.88
C GLU A 587 7.88 -7.46 6.08
N ALA A 588 7.87 -6.13 6.08
CA ALA A 588 8.45 -5.34 7.14
C ALA A 588 7.65 -5.51 8.45
N HIS A 589 7.89 -6.59 9.20
CA HIS A 589 7.29 -6.79 10.52
C HIS A 589 7.87 -5.79 11.54
N THR A 590 7.04 -4.88 12.04
CA THR A 590 7.44 -3.84 13.01
C THR A 590 6.34 -3.69 14.06
N THR A 591 6.72 -3.60 15.33
CA THR A 591 5.77 -3.41 16.43
C THR A 591 5.70 -1.92 16.78
N MET A 592 4.52 -1.32 16.93
CA MET A 592 4.37 0.06 17.38
C MET A 592 3.44 0.15 18.57
N THR A 593 3.83 0.92 19.58
CA THR A 593 2.98 1.16 20.73
C THR A 593 1.91 2.21 20.40
N SER A 594 0.64 1.83 20.41
CA SER A 594 -0.50 2.73 20.23
C SER A 594 -1.52 2.52 21.35
N LYS A 595 -2.01 3.61 21.95
CA LYS A 595 -2.98 3.58 23.07
C LYS A 595 -2.56 2.68 24.25
N GLY A 596 -1.25 2.48 24.45
CA GLY A 596 -0.70 1.62 25.52
C GLY A 596 -0.70 0.12 25.19
N GLN A 597 -0.99 -0.27 23.95
CA GLN A 597 -0.84 -1.62 23.44
C GLN A 597 0.28 -1.65 22.38
N ASP A 598 1.09 -2.69 22.38
CA ASP A 598 2.01 -2.94 21.28
C ASP A 598 1.22 -3.62 20.15
N LEU A 599 1.18 -2.97 19.00
CA LEU A 599 0.49 -3.43 17.80
C LEU A 599 1.53 -3.87 16.79
N ASP A 600 1.40 -5.07 16.26
CA ASP A 600 2.28 -5.58 15.23
C ASP A 600 1.76 -5.09 13.86
N TYR A 601 2.62 -4.36 13.14
CA TYR A 601 2.36 -3.88 11.79
C TYR A 601 3.20 -4.70 10.81
N TYR A 602 2.56 -5.13 9.74
CA TYR A 602 3.19 -5.91 8.67
C TYR A 602 3.14 -5.07 7.39
N LYS A 603 2.19 -5.38 6.51
CA LYS A 603 1.95 -4.68 5.25
C LYS A 603 1.30 -3.29 5.45
N THR A 604 0.90 -2.97 6.68
CA THR A 604 0.16 -1.75 7.08
C THR A 604 0.97 -0.50 7.30
N LEU A 605 2.30 -0.61 7.33
CA LEU A 605 3.17 0.50 7.69
C LEU A 605 2.96 1.75 6.82
N ASP A 606 2.71 1.59 5.52
CA ASP A 606 2.47 2.72 4.59
C ASP A 606 1.19 3.52 4.88
N LEU A 607 0.28 2.98 5.70
CA LEU A 607 -0.95 3.66 6.13
C LEU A 607 -0.82 4.27 7.54
N VAL A 608 0.31 4.05 8.20
CA VAL A 608 0.54 4.53 9.56
C VAL A 608 1.21 5.89 9.50
N TYR A 609 0.49 6.91 9.98
CA TYR A 609 1.00 8.26 10.13
C TYR A 609 1.20 8.53 11.62
N SER A 610 2.41 8.32 12.11
CA SER A 610 2.70 8.24 13.56
C SER A 610 3.89 9.08 13.98
N ILE A 611 3.72 9.80 15.10
CA ILE A 611 4.78 10.50 15.82
C ILE A 611 4.77 10.05 17.28
N ASP A 612 5.79 9.30 17.71
CA ASP A 612 6.04 8.94 19.11
C ASP A 612 7.33 9.60 19.62
N LEU A 613 7.19 10.55 20.54
CA LEU A 613 8.26 11.28 21.23
C LEU A 613 8.27 11.00 22.74
N SER A 614 7.56 9.95 23.19
CA SER A 614 7.33 9.70 24.60
C SER A 614 8.58 9.31 25.39
N SER A 615 8.56 9.50 26.71
CA SER A 615 9.64 9.09 27.61
C SER A 615 11.01 9.65 27.19
N ASN A 616 11.08 10.98 27.08
CA ASN A 616 12.28 11.75 26.79
C ASN A 616 12.38 12.94 27.78
N ASN A 617 13.35 13.83 27.60
CA ASN A 617 13.53 15.05 28.39
C ASN A 617 13.13 16.30 27.60
N LEU A 618 12.13 16.21 26.70
CA LEU A 618 11.69 17.34 25.88
C LEU A 618 10.99 18.40 26.74
N GLU A 619 11.21 19.67 26.41
CA GLU A 619 10.70 20.81 27.17
C GLU A 619 10.10 21.89 26.26
N GLY A 620 9.55 22.95 26.85
CA GLY A 620 8.89 24.03 26.12
C GLY A 620 7.45 23.72 25.72
N GLN A 621 6.93 24.48 24.76
CA GLN A 621 5.54 24.36 24.29
C GLN A 621 5.39 23.32 23.18
N ILE A 622 4.20 22.74 23.07
CA ILE A 622 3.85 21.90 21.91
C ILE A 622 3.52 22.86 20.74
N PRO A 623 4.21 22.77 19.59
CA PRO A 623 4.00 23.70 18.49
C PRO A 623 2.59 23.62 17.91
N GLN A 624 1.97 24.77 17.63
CA GLN A 624 0.65 24.84 16.99
C GLN A 624 0.64 24.19 15.60
N SER A 625 1.79 24.12 14.92
CA SER A 625 1.95 23.51 13.60
C SER A 625 1.55 22.03 13.56
N ILE A 626 1.60 21.30 14.70
CA ILE A 626 1.17 19.89 14.76
C ILE A 626 -0.33 19.72 14.42
N SER A 627 -1.14 20.76 14.65
CA SER A 627 -2.58 20.76 14.33
C SER A 627 -2.88 20.74 12.83
N SER A 628 -1.89 21.06 11.98
CA SER A 628 -2.04 21.11 10.53
C SER A 628 -1.82 19.77 9.83
N LEU A 629 -1.31 18.76 10.53
CA LEU A 629 -0.97 17.44 9.99
C LEU A 629 -2.24 16.59 9.77
N THR A 630 -2.97 16.83 8.69
CA THR A 630 -4.32 16.25 8.45
C THR A 630 -4.34 14.74 8.28
N PHE A 631 -3.21 14.08 8.00
CA PHE A 631 -3.13 12.63 7.89
C PHE A 631 -2.65 11.94 9.19
N LEU A 632 -2.22 12.69 10.21
CA LEU A 632 -1.67 12.13 11.46
C LEU A 632 -2.69 11.23 12.19
N SER A 633 -2.38 9.95 12.33
CA SER A 633 -3.26 8.95 12.97
C SER A 633 -2.82 8.56 14.38
N HIS A 634 -1.52 8.67 14.70
CA HIS A 634 -0.98 8.35 16.02
C HIS A 634 -0.06 9.45 16.53
N LEU A 635 -0.27 9.88 17.78
CA LEU A 635 0.56 10.85 18.48
C LEU A 635 0.80 10.39 19.91
N ASN A 636 2.06 10.41 20.37
CA ASN A 636 2.40 10.13 21.76
C ASN A 636 3.50 11.08 22.25
N LEU A 637 3.16 11.95 23.22
CA LEU A 637 4.06 12.95 23.81
C LEU A 637 4.26 12.73 25.31
N SER A 638 3.85 11.57 25.82
CA SER A 638 3.80 11.27 27.25
C SER A 638 5.19 11.21 27.89
N PHE A 639 5.27 11.46 29.19
CA PHE A 639 6.49 11.38 29.99
C PHE A 639 7.63 12.24 29.44
N ASN A 640 7.37 13.54 29.31
CA ASN A 640 8.35 14.57 28.99
C ASN A 640 8.22 15.73 30.01
N ASN A 641 8.92 16.84 29.77
CA ASN A 641 8.85 18.07 30.57
C ASN A 641 8.14 19.21 29.80
N LEU A 642 7.14 18.87 28.99
CA LEU A 642 6.39 19.84 28.17
C LEU A 642 5.51 20.76 29.02
N SER A 643 5.27 21.97 28.52
CA SER A 643 4.59 23.04 29.24
C SER A 643 3.69 23.88 28.34
N GLY A 644 2.74 24.62 28.92
CA GLY A 644 1.87 25.53 28.19
C GLY A 644 0.58 24.90 27.66
N ARG A 645 -0.13 25.64 26.80
CA ARG A 645 -1.43 25.23 26.27
C ARG A 645 -1.27 24.17 25.18
N ILE A 646 -2.10 23.14 25.21
CA ILE A 646 -2.18 22.14 24.14
C ILE A 646 -2.80 22.75 22.88
N PRO A 647 -2.18 22.59 21.70
CA PRO A 647 -2.74 23.04 20.43
C PRO A 647 -4.11 22.44 20.13
N SER A 648 -4.99 23.23 19.52
CA SER A 648 -6.29 22.77 19.02
C SER A 648 -6.33 22.75 17.48
N GLY A 649 -7.08 21.81 16.91
CA GLY A 649 -7.31 21.71 15.46
C GLY A 649 -8.14 20.48 15.11
N SER A 650 -8.74 20.43 13.92
CA SER A 650 -9.67 19.36 13.53
C SER A 650 -9.06 17.97 13.62
N GLN A 651 -7.78 17.81 13.26
CA GLN A 651 -7.11 16.51 13.38
C GLN A 651 -6.83 16.13 14.84
N LEU A 652 -6.35 17.09 15.65
CA LEU A 652 -6.09 16.84 17.07
C LEU A 652 -7.38 16.52 17.81
N GLN A 653 -8.51 17.14 17.46
CA GLN A 653 -9.83 16.83 18.01
C GLN A 653 -10.28 15.38 17.78
N VAL A 654 -9.92 14.79 16.64
CA VAL A 654 -10.17 13.35 16.40
C VAL A 654 -9.30 12.49 17.33
N LEU A 655 -8.07 12.92 17.62
CA LEU A 655 -7.13 12.26 18.52
C LEU A 655 -7.37 12.57 20.02
N GLU A 656 -8.07 13.67 20.33
CA GLU A 656 -8.27 14.26 21.67
C GLU A 656 -9.03 13.34 22.65
N ASN A 657 -9.72 12.30 22.15
CA ASN A 657 -10.41 11.31 22.97
C ASN A 657 -9.47 10.44 23.84
N ASN A 658 -8.15 10.67 23.84
CA ASN A 658 -7.18 9.86 24.57
C ASN A 658 -6.23 10.69 25.45
N SER A 659 -6.56 10.83 26.73
CA SER A 659 -5.74 11.52 27.76
C SER A 659 -4.31 10.94 27.92
N SER A 660 -4.06 9.71 27.46
CA SER A 660 -2.74 9.08 27.58
C SER A 660 -1.64 9.75 26.76
N ILE A 661 -1.99 10.47 25.68
CA ILE A 661 -1.03 11.14 24.77
C ILE A 661 -0.12 12.12 25.51
N TYR A 662 -0.67 12.85 26.49
CA TYR A 662 0.01 13.93 27.20
C TYR A 662 0.44 13.56 28.61
N LYS A 663 0.15 12.33 29.05
CA LYS A 663 0.37 11.85 30.42
C LYS A 663 1.81 12.08 30.87
N GLY A 664 2.04 12.49 32.11
CA GLY A 664 3.39 12.68 32.65
C GLY A 664 4.04 14.03 32.33
N ASN A 665 3.31 14.98 31.72
CA ASN A 665 3.73 16.37 31.53
C ASN A 665 2.91 17.29 32.45
N PRO A 666 3.36 17.58 33.68
CA PRO A 666 2.55 18.28 34.68
C PRO A 666 2.28 19.75 34.37
N SER A 667 3.09 20.37 33.50
CA SER A 667 3.01 21.80 33.17
C SER A 667 2.14 22.09 31.94
N LEU A 668 1.47 21.08 31.37
CA LEU A 668 0.50 21.24 30.28
C LEU A 668 -0.88 21.62 30.82
N CYS A 669 -1.59 22.45 30.05
CA CYS A 669 -2.94 22.92 30.36
C CYS A 669 -3.82 22.98 29.11
N GLY A 670 -5.15 23.07 29.30
CA GLY A 670 -6.14 23.04 28.22
C GLY A 670 -6.58 21.62 27.84
N VAL A 671 -7.71 21.49 27.14
CA VAL A 671 -8.28 20.19 26.72
C VAL A 671 -7.27 19.44 25.83
N PRO A 672 -7.03 18.11 26.01
CA PRO A 672 -7.68 17.14 26.91
C PRO A 672 -7.42 17.22 28.44
N PRO A 673 -6.23 17.57 28.97
CA PRO A 673 -6.02 17.66 30.41
C PRO A 673 -6.85 18.79 31.04
N SER A 674 -7.59 18.46 32.10
CA SER A 674 -8.56 19.34 32.77
C SER A 674 -7.92 20.48 33.62
N THR A 675 -6.64 20.77 33.45
CA THR A 675 -5.94 21.88 34.09
C THR A 675 -6.21 23.18 33.34
N LYS A 676 -6.82 24.17 34.01
CA LYS A 676 -7.07 25.50 33.43
C LYS A 676 -5.76 26.19 33.09
N CYS A 677 -5.70 26.82 31.92
CA CYS A 677 -4.52 27.59 31.54
C CYS A 677 -4.51 28.95 32.25
N PRO A 678 -3.33 29.47 32.66
CA PRO A 678 -3.22 30.84 33.16
C PRO A 678 -3.77 31.83 32.12
N GLY A 679 -4.80 32.61 32.49
CA GLY A 679 -5.49 33.56 31.61
C GLY A 679 -6.95 33.21 31.26
N ASP A 680 -7.40 31.98 31.52
CA ASP A 680 -8.82 31.58 31.35
C ASP A 680 -9.76 32.25 32.39
N ASP A 681 -9.23 32.99 33.36
CA ASP A 681 -10.00 33.71 34.40
C ASP A 681 -10.50 35.10 33.95
N SER A 682 -10.33 35.49 32.68
CA SER A 682 -10.77 36.80 32.18
C SER A 682 -12.18 36.82 31.55
N ILE A 683 -12.90 35.70 31.53
CA ILE A 683 -14.31 35.67 31.09
C ILE A 683 -15.16 34.94 32.14
N THR A 684 -15.69 35.71 33.08
CA THR A 684 -16.80 35.29 33.93
C THR A 684 -18.09 35.17 33.10
N PRO A 685 -18.88 34.09 33.24
CA PRO A 685 -20.18 34.01 32.60
C PRO A 685 -21.20 34.76 33.47
N ASN A 686 -21.55 35.99 33.10
CA ASN A 686 -22.71 36.66 33.66
C ASN A 686 -23.88 36.59 32.69
N LYS A 687 -24.97 36.04 33.22
CA LYS A 687 -26.36 36.01 32.76
C LYS A 687 -26.74 37.14 31.79
N ASP A 688 -27.53 36.76 30.77
CA ASP A 688 -28.38 37.65 29.97
C ASP A 688 -29.09 38.70 30.85
N PRO A 689 -29.25 39.93 30.35
CA PRO A 689 -30.49 40.23 29.63
C PRO A 689 -30.35 41.11 28.37
N GLU A 690 -31.23 40.81 27.42
CA GLU A 690 -31.93 41.68 26.45
C GLU A 690 -31.35 43.06 26.05
N ASP A 691 -31.08 43.16 24.74
CA ASP A 691 -31.52 44.22 23.81
C ASP A 691 -31.23 45.70 24.15
N LYS A 692 -30.18 46.27 23.52
CA LYS A 692 -30.25 47.42 22.59
C LYS A 692 -28.86 48.01 22.24
N ASN A 693 -28.57 47.98 20.93
CA ASN A 693 -27.93 48.97 20.05
C ASN A 693 -26.81 49.93 20.52
N GLU A 694 -25.85 50.10 19.59
CA GLU A 694 -24.90 51.22 19.36
C GLU A 694 -23.65 51.22 20.28
N ASP A 695 -22.40 51.28 19.81
CA ASP A 695 -21.80 51.52 18.50
C ASP A 695 -20.34 50.99 18.48
N ASP A 696 -19.97 50.17 17.48
CA ASP A 696 -18.58 49.84 17.15
C ASP A 696 -18.07 50.81 16.06
N GLU A 697 -17.15 51.69 16.43
CA GLU A 697 -16.64 52.75 15.55
C GLU A 697 -15.47 52.32 14.64
N ASP A 698 -14.97 51.08 14.69
CA ASP A 698 -13.78 50.67 13.93
C ASP A 698 -14.01 49.63 12.80
N ASP A 699 -15.22 49.08 12.62
CA ASP A 699 -15.48 48.06 11.57
C ASP A 699 -16.12 48.63 10.28
N LYS A 700 -16.51 49.91 10.26
CA LYS A 700 -17.09 50.53 9.06
C LYS A 700 -16.05 50.74 7.95
N GLY A 701 -14.78 50.98 8.30
CA GLY A 701 -13.74 51.30 7.31
C GLY A 701 -13.47 50.16 6.32
N VAL A 702 -13.45 48.92 6.81
CA VAL A 702 -13.12 47.73 6.01
C VAL A 702 -14.29 47.33 5.11
N VAL A 703 -15.52 47.40 5.63
CA VAL A 703 -16.73 47.09 4.84
C VAL A 703 -16.94 48.10 3.71
N TRP A 704 -16.77 49.40 3.98
CA TRP A 704 -16.89 50.44 2.94
C TRP A 704 -15.80 50.34 1.87
N PHE A 705 -14.61 49.85 2.21
CA PHE A 705 -13.55 49.58 1.23
C PHE A 705 -13.97 48.50 0.23
N TYR A 706 -14.50 47.36 0.69
CA TYR A 706 -14.94 46.27 -0.21
C TYR A 706 -16.16 46.64 -1.05
N VAL A 707 -17.11 47.39 -0.49
CA VAL A 707 -18.27 47.91 -1.23
C VAL A 707 -17.82 48.87 -2.33
N SER A 708 -16.86 49.76 -2.03
CA SER A 708 -16.29 50.70 -3.01
C SER A 708 -15.56 49.97 -4.15
N LEU A 709 -14.83 48.89 -3.83
CA LEU A 709 -14.13 48.06 -4.81
C LEU A 709 -15.12 47.37 -5.77
N GLY A 710 -16.20 46.80 -5.24
CA GLY A 710 -17.24 46.15 -6.02
C GLY A 710 -17.96 47.11 -6.97
N LEU A 711 -18.34 48.30 -6.47
CA LEU A 711 -18.97 49.34 -7.29
C LEU A 711 -18.02 49.89 -8.36
N GLY A 712 -16.74 50.09 -8.03
CA GLY A 712 -15.72 50.53 -8.97
C GLY A 712 -15.52 49.56 -10.14
N PHE A 713 -15.52 48.25 -9.87
CA PHE A 713 -15.45 47.22 -10.91
C PHE A 713 -16.66 47.24 -11.83
N ILE A 714 -17.87 47.34 -11.27
CA ILE A 714 -19.11 47.37 -12.06
C ILE A 714 -19.13 48.61 -12.97
N VAL A 715 -18.80 49.79 -12.45
CA VAL A 715 -18.77 51.02 -13.24
C VAL A 715 -17.68 50.98 -14.31
N GLY A 716 -16.48 50.47 -13.98
CA GLY A 716 -15.38 50.33 -14.94
C GLY A 716 -15.70 49.35 -16.07
N PHE A 717 -16.24 48.18 -15.73
CA PHE A 717 -16.62 47.16 -16.69
C PHE A 717 -17.72 47.64 -17.63
N TRP A 718 -18.78 48.26 -17.10
CA TRP A 718 -19.88 48.77 -17.92
C TRP A 718 -19.53 50.06 -18.65
N GLY A 719 -18.58 50.86 -18.17
CA GLY A 719 -18.05 52.01 -18.91
C GLY A 719 -17.37 51.58 -20.21
N VAL A 720 -16.55 50.53 -20.18
CA VAL A 720 -15.85 50.04 -21.37
C VAL A 720 -16.76 49.18 -22.25
N CYS A 721 -17.44 48.18 -21.68
CA CYS A 721 -18.31 47.29 -22.45
C CYS A 721 -19.55 48.02 -22.97
N GLY A 722 -20.15 48.91 -22.17
CA GLY A 722 -21.30 49.71 -22.58
C GLY A 722 -20.98 50.70 -23.69
N THR A 723 -19.82 51.36 -23.65
CA THR A 723 -19.41 52.26 -24.75
C THR A 723 -19.14 51.51 -26.06
N LEU A 724 -18.59 50.29 -25.99
CA LEU A 724 -18.43 49.41 -27.16
C LEU A 724 -19.76 48.88 -27.72
N VAL A 725 -20.79 48.71 -26.88
CA VAL A 725 -22.14 48.32 -27.33
C VAL A 725 -22.87 49.50 -28.00
N LEU A 726 -22.72 50.71 -27.48
CA LEU A 726 -23.45 51.90 -27.93
C LEU A 726 -22.82 52.59 -29.15
N LYS A 727 -21.49 52.57 -29.29
CA LYS A 727 -20.77 53.20 -30.41
C LYS A 727 -20.23 52.15 -31.38
N THR A 728 -20.99 51.90 -32.43
CA THR A 728 -20.65 50.96 -33.52
C THR A 728 -19.27 51.23 -34.14
N SER A 729 -18.87 52.50 -34.30
CA SER A 729 -17.57 52.87 -34.85
C SER A 729 -16.38 52.45 -33.96
N TRP A 730 -16.55 52.50 -32.63
CA TRP A 730 -15.51 52.10 -31.67
C TRP A 730 -15.42 50.58 -31.60
N ARG A 731 -16.57 49.89 -31.66
CA ARG A 731 -16.65 48.44 -31.79
C ARG A 731 -15.85 47.94 -32.99
N TYR A 732 -16.06 48.52 -34.17
CA TYR A 732 -15.34 48.12 -35.38
C TYR A 732 -13.85 48.46 -35.35
N ALA A 733 -13.45 49.57 -34.71
CA ALA A 733 -12.04 49.91 -34.54
C ALA A 733 -11.34 48.94 -33.56
N TYR A 734 -12.00 48.57 -32.47
CA TYR A 734 -11.50 47.63 -31.47
C TYR A 734 -11.32 46.22 -32.06
N PHE A 735 -12.31 45.69 -32.78
CA PHE A 735 -12.19 44.37 -33.41
C PHE A 735 -11.16 44.35 -34.55
N ARG A 736 -11.06 45.41 -35.38
CA ARG A 736 -9.99 45.49 -36.39
C ARG A 736 -8.59 45.55 -35.79
N PHE A 737 -8.43 46.21 -34.65
CA PHE A 737 -7.16 46.21 -33.94
C PHE A 737 -6.79 44.78 -33.48
N PHE A 738 -7.76 44.06 -32.89
CA PHE A 738 -7.57 42.69 -32.44
C PHE A 738 -7.24 41.71 -33.58
N ASP A 739 -7.95 41.80 -34.70
CA ASP A 739 -7.67 40.99 -35.89
C ASP A 739 -6.27 41.26 -36.43
N GLY A 740 -5.85 42.53 -36.48
CA GLY A 740 -4.49 42.89 -36.89
C GLY A 740 -3.38 42.39 -35.95
N VAL A 741 -3.66 42.23 -34.66
CA VAL A 741 -2.72 41.62 -33.70
C VAL A 741 -2.66 40.11 -33.91
N LYS A 742 -3.81 39.45 -34.10
CA LYS A 742 -3.90 38.01 -34.38
C LYS A 742 -3.09 37.62 -35.63
N ASP A 743 -3.21 38.40 -36.71
CA ASP A 743 -2.48 38.13 -37.96
C ASP A 743 -0.95 38.28 -37.78
N LYS A 744 -0.50 39.28 -37.01
CA LYS A 744 0.93 39.46 -36.72
C LYS A 744 1.50 38.32 -35.87
N VAL A 745 0.74 37.82 -34.90
CA VAL A 745 1.13 36.68 -34.06
C VAL A 745 1.17 35.40 -34.89
N ALA A 746 0.16 35.15 -35.74
CA ALA A 746 0.12 34.00 -36.64
C ALA A 746 1.31 33.99 -37.61
N LEU A 747 1.66 35.16 -38.18
CA LEU A 747 2.83 35.29 -39.06
C LEU A 747 4.15 35.04 -38.31
N ALA A 748 4.28 35.54 -37.06
CA ALA A 748 5.47 35.30 -36.24
C ALA A 748 5.64 33.81 -35.88
N ILE A 749 4.55 33.11 -35.59
CA ILE A 749 4.55 31.66 -35.34
C ILE A 749 4.93 30.90 -36.61
N ALA A 750 4.31 31.21 -37.75
CA ALA A 750 4.62 30.58 -39.03
C ALA A 750 6.09 30.75 -39.43
N LEU A 751 6.66 31.94 -39.24
CA LEU A 751 8.08 32.21 -39.49
C LEU A 751 9.02 31.44 -38.54
N LYS A 752 8.61 31.21 -37.29
CA LYS A 752 9.38 30.41 -36.33
C LYS A 752 9.35 28.92 -36.68
N VAL A 753 8.18 28.39 -37.07
CA VAL A 753 8.01 27.00 -37.52
C VAL A 753 8.80 26.71 -38.79
N ALA A 754 8.74 27.60 -39.79
CA ALA A 754 9.52 27.47 -41.02
C ALA A 754 11.04 27.51 -40.80
N ARG A 755 11.52 28.24 -39.77
CA ARG A 755 12.93 28.24 -39.36
C ARG A 755 13.37 26.96 -38.66
N LEU A 756 12.48 26.29 -37.93
CA LEU A 756 12.76 25.02 -37.27
C LEU A 756 12.83 23.85 -38.29
N GLN A 757 11.94 23.83 -39.28
CA GLN A 757 11.94 22.80 -40.34
C GLN A 757 13.13 22.88 -41.31
N ARG A 758 13.86 24.00 -41.36
CA ARG A 758 15.12 24.13 -42.12
C ARG A 758 16.36 23.67 -41.34
N LYS A 759 16.21 23.29 -40.06
CA LYS A 759 17.31 22.86 -39.18
C LYS A 759 17.19 21.38 -38.74
N SER A 760 16.21 20.64 -39.26
CA SER A 760 16.20 19.16 -39.33
C SER A 760 16.54 18.75 -40.75
#